data_AF-A0A183C758-F1
#
_entry.id   AF-A0A183C758-F1
#
_cell.length_a   1.000
_cell.length_b   1.000
_cell.length_c   1.000
_cell.angle_alpha   90.00
_cell.angle_beta   90.00
_cell.angle_gamma   90.00
#
_symmetry.space_group_name_H-M   'P 1'
#
loop_
_entity.id
_entity.type
_entity.pdbx_description
1 polymer ?
#
loop_
_entity_poly.entity_id
_entity_poly.type
_entity_poly.pdbx_seq_one_letter_code
_entity_poly.pdbx_strand_id
1 'polypeptide(L)'
;MANQQNNWPPRQPLVGQYGGAHPPQQGIVRPAFVQQQPQQAQTGHPPAGVQTIMSNDGTTHNISFLNNCVSQFDQFLPPLCLIVDSTDHRPQQLTAFGPLPVTNTILRTGDGHKVEACGWRQQANVLAALTTGKTYWFFNCRAKARYQQTDCWYRISVDGFSAYVVEEPPQATQPLGRAGSQTQLDPRPGPSSRDRPPQRRAAEPIASDVNRLFVVERSTPMRNVSRNTRGEIAEIRFLPLEDTDRPDLLLPTLIQQLLDRVLQDRPPALMVGLQLHAPGLERPFVVRLRPPEQNNAATLAAAIERLNEQSAAGIDLLSGTTVAKVLAVWPLEQVRTDSQRGGACEMDQEHHVSHNVQSLVRVQNPGDRHCLARAVLLGMRDRRTRMPGGGGRDTFNMYAAEQHRHGPEARNLLRRAGISRHKDLYTLEDVEQLQLWVNNIHGFGEIRLAVFEKEQEFRIVFKGEGRAANFDLCLLFERGHFNYIGRIEQLFHVAKYCIDYLDRDTRAKRNRRSLPPKRLCTTGLKIYSMRLSGNNQRRITFKDSINYFFCELDALVKSFDLPADLATVKPFFPYLYIQRQHLHQRLAGLPPMEFYAPDTMKADKRQKFLRWYETNNNAFQLREQLIMYCVNDVAILRESVIRFRQLIGEHTQGLDPFTNASTAAGLALSTLRRCFLPANRLVHSPEGGYLRGRRASAESQRYIRFFELENPGAQVQCASWSVGEAHIEDSGYRVDGLWVREQPLRPLAIEWMGCYYHGCPDCFPNRQQRLAAGRTAEDLCERTVRRLWELEHVYGCDIHAVWACNWKDQLRRDQQLKQRYDGVFVPCPLDPRNDALRGGRTEPFKLHHVCAPDEEILCIDIVSLYPYVMKVNPFPVGNPRVLTREVLLEPPTAPLPWTAPTEYRGLLLVRVLAPRDIRIPLLGYRTKDGRFTFPLCAWCADRKQQRPCRHSPEKRSWVTAYTHVELNKALELGYQVTDVFEVWDYAEWDDTLFRSYVNTFVGLKVQASGWPDGCVTEEQRQQYLDDFWQTEGIRLDPAKIAPNPGLRLIAKTLANSLWGKLAQRVGHTEVRYTRTPAEFHRLLEDPTLDKLDFVHVSPHMDRCVVRKRPEFAKAPPTNCLPVAIFVTSYARLHLYSYMEQVLALDGAELLYCDTDSIYYVNKMGGPCVPEGEALGQMKREQANTNRHLTYQDVSRREH
;
A
#
# COMPACT_ATOMS: atom_id res chain seq x y z
N MET A 1 -54.36 -49.59 30.56
CA MET A 1 -53.97 -50.94 31.04
C MET A 1 -52.51 -50.84 31.44
N ALA A 2 -52.14 -50.73 32.71
CA ALA A 2 -52.25 -51.72 33.80
C ALA A 2 -50.86 -52.28 34.11
N ASN A 3 -50.35 -51.94 35.31
CA ASN A 3 -49.56 -52.79 36.21
C ASN A 3 -48.14 -53.26 35.77
N GLN A 4 -47.17 -53.47 36.67
CA GLN A 4 -47.21 -53.57 38.15
C GLN A 4 -45.83 -53.31 38.81
N GLN A 5 -45.87 -52.87 40.08
CA GLN A 5 -44.93 -53.09 41.22
C GLN A 5 -43.40 -52.87 41.05
N ASN A 6 -42.71 -52.05 41.86
CA ASN A 6 -42.53 -51.98 43.33
C ASN A 6 -41.83 -53.21 43.98
N ASN A 7 -40.56 -53.07 44.39
CA ASN A 7 -40.12 -52.89 45.81
C ASN A 7 -38.58 -52.99 45.96
N TRP A 8 -37.86 -51.95 46.44
CA TRP A 8 -37.57 -51.56 47.85
C TRP A 8 -36.23 -52.19 48.39
N PRO A 9 -35.57 -51.68 49.48
CA PRO A 9 -34.40 -50.78 49.35
C PRO A 9 -33.24 -51.14 50.36
N PRO A 10 -32.77 -50.27 51.29
CA PRO A 10 -31.94 -49.05 51.20
C PRO A 10 -30.52 -49.20 51.86
N ARG A 11 -29.72 -48.11 51.95
CA ARG A 11 -29.17 -47.52 53.23
C ARG A 11 -28.01 -46.52 53.04
N GLN A 12 -28.18 -45.32 53.60
CA GLN A 12 -27.14 -44.55 54.33
C GLN A 12 -27.28 -44.91 55.85
N PRO A 13 -26.53 -44.37 56.85
CA PRO A 13 -25.46 -43.35 56.87
C PRO A 13 -24.24 -43.73 57.78
N LEU A 14 -23.62 -42.73 58.46
CA LEU A 14 -22.53 -42.73 59.50
C LEU A 14 -21.11 -42.49 58.91
N VAL A 15 -20.28 -41.52 59.32
CA VAL A 15 -20.02 -40.71 60.54
C VAL A 15 -19.25 -41.42 61.67
N GLY A 16 -17.98 -41.00 61.84
CA GLY A 16 -17.12 -41.20 63.03
C GLY A 16 -15.73 -41.76 62.70
N GLN A 17 -14.65 -41.52 63.48
CA GLN A 17 -14.40 -40.58 64.60
C GLN A 17 -12.86 -40.49 64.86
N TYR A 18 -12.42 -39.55 65.72
CA TYR A 18 -11.11 -39.35 66.43
C TYR A 18 -9.95 -40.37 66.28
N GLY A 19 -8.65 -40.07 66.39
CA GLY A 19 -7.79 -38.96 66.89
C GLY A 19 -6.31 -39.40 66.68
N GLY A 20 -5.20 -38.75 67.09
CA GLY A 20 -4.97 -37.62 67.99
C GLY A 20 -3.88 -37.94 69.05
N ALA A 21 -2.57 -37.94 68.71
CA ALA A 21 -1.44 -37.84 69.67
C ALA A 21 -0.03 -37.71 69.02
N HIS A 22 0.75 -36.71 69.45
CA HIS A 22 2.24 -36.68 69.49
C HIS A 22 2.72 -37.08 70.93
N PRO A 23 3.99 -36.99 71.40
CA PRO A 23 5.33 -36.66 70.82
C PRO A 23 6.35 -37.83 71.14
N PRO A 24 7.69 -37.69 71.38
CA PRO A 24 8.62 -36.54 71.34
C PRO A 24 10.06 -36.73 70.77
N GLN A 25 10.69 -35.57 70.48
CA GLN A 25 12.14 -35.24 70.61
C GLN A 25 13.19 -36.06 69.79
N GLN A 26 14.35 -35.51 69.38
CA GLN A 26 15.12 -34.34 69.85
C GLN A 26 15.53 -33.41 68.69
N GLY A 27 16.02 -32.20 69.00
CA GLY A 27 16.64 -31.31 68.02
C GLY A 27 17.75 -30.44 68.61
N ILE A 28 18.81 -30.21 67.82
CA ILE A 28 19.89 -29.22 67.99
C ILE A 28 20.22 -28.77 66.54
N VAL A 29 19.78 -27.61 66.03
CA VAL A 29 20.20 -26.22 66.29
C VAL A 29 21.54 -25.82 65.62
N ARG A 30 21.41 -25.23 64.41
CA ARG A 30 22.23 -24.12 63.83
C ARG A 30 23.71 -24.41 63.45
N PRO A 31 24.35 -23.61 62.55
CA PRO A 31 24.11 -22.18 62.28
C PRO A 31 23.96 -21.73 60.81
N ALA A 32 23.72 -20.42 60.68
CA ALA A 32 23.77 -19.59 59.48
C ALA A 32 24.73 -18.39 59.73
N PHE A 33 24.85 -17.46 58.76
CA PHE A 33 25.72 -16.25 58.75
C PHE A 33 27.21 -16.52 58.44
N VAL A 34 28.00 -15.62 57.81
CA VAL A 34 27.76 -14.55 56.80
C VAL A 34 29.13 -14.07 56.25
N GLN A 35 29.18 -13.46 55.04
CA GLN A 35 30.28 -12.63 54.47
C GLN A 35 31.73 -13.16 54.38
N GLN A 36 32.37 -13.03 53.20
CA GLN A 36 33.45 -12.04 52.95
C GLN A 36 33.97 -12.08 51.50
N GLN A 37 34.25 -10.89 50.95
CA GLN A 37 35.17 -10.58 49.83
C GLN A 37 36.46 -9.96 50.44
N PRO A 38 37.45 -9.44 49.68
CA PRO A 38 38.26 -9.98 48.57
C PRO A 38 39.80 -9.72 48.77
N GLN A 39 40.68 -10.10 47.82
CA GLN A 39 41.90 -9.37 47.34
C GLN A 39 42.64 -10.17 46.24
N GLN A 40 42.90 -9.63 45.02
CA GLN A 40 44.13 -8.95 44.51
C GLN A 40 45.37 -9.86 44.36
N ALA A 41 46.22 -9.84 43.30
CA ALA A 41 46.29 -9.16 41.98
C ALA A 41 47.15 -10.06 41.02
N GLN A 42 47.21 -9.93 39.68
CA GLN A 42 47.96 -8.89 38.92
C GLN A 42 47.63 -8.87 37.41
N THR A 43 47.45 -7.64 36.88
CA THR A 43 47.78 -7.07 35.55
C THR A 43 47.96 -7.94 34.28
N GLY A 44 47.19 -7.59 33.23
CA GLY A 44 47.49 -7.84 31.81
C GLY A 44 46.63 -6.94 30.90
N HIS A 45 47.23 -6.17 29.98
CA HIS A 45 46.54 -5.12 29.20
C HIS A 45 45.65 -5.66 28.05
N PRO A 46 44.56 -4.96 27.67
CA PRO A 46 43.81 -5.24 26.44
C PRO A 46 44.49 -4.62 25.19
N PRO A 47 44.41 -5.27 24.01
CA PRO A 47 44.99 -4.74 22.78
C PRO A 47 44.13 -3.61 22.18
N ALA A 48 44.79 -2.57 21.68
CA ALA A 48 44.14 -1.43 21.03
C ALA A 48 43.67 -1.76 19.60
N GLY A 49 42.47 -1.30 19.23
CA GLY A 49 41.90 -1.56 17.91
C GLY A 49 40.70 -0.68 17.52
N VAL A 50 40.45 0.42 18.24
CA VAL A 50 39.40 1.40 17.88
C VAL A 50 40.02 2.80 17.85
N GLN A 51 40.33 3.27 16.65
CA GLN A 51 40.45 4.69 16.36
C GLN A 51 39.31 5.12 15.45
N THR A 52 38.20 5.55 16.07
CA THR A 52 37.38 6.63 15.49
C THR A 52 37.27 7.69 16.58
N ILE A 53 38.11 8.72 16.50
CA ILE A 53 38.08 9.84 17.44
C ILE A 53 36.80 10.65 17.16
N MET A 54 35.83 10.53 18.07
CA MET A 54 34.76 11.51 18.25
C MET A 54 34.79 12.03 19.69
N SER A 55 35.83 12.82 19.99
CA SER A 55 35.75 13.90 20.97
C SER A 55 34.75 14.96 20.47
N ASN A 56 33.82 15.53 21.25
CA ASN A 56 33.48 15.38 22.66
C ASN A 56 31.95 15.51 22.83
N ASP A 57 31.43 15.39 24.06
CA ASP A 57 30.04 15.68 24.47
C ASP A 57 28.91 14.92 23.73
N GLY A 58 28.93 13.59 23.84
CA GLY A 58 27.83 12.72 23.38
C GLY A 58 26.43 13.08 23.91
N THR A 59 26.34 13.89 24.96
CA THR A 59 25.08 14.50 25.43
C THR A 59 24.39 15.36 24.36
N THR A 60 25.13 16.20 23.63
CA THR A 60 24.56 17.26 22.76
C THR A 60 23.82 16.68 21.55
N HIS A 61 24.36 15.61 20.95
CA HIS A 61 23.68 14.87 19.89
C HIS A 61 22.43 14.13 20.40
N ASN A 62 22.49 13.58 21.61
CA ASN A 62 21.37 12.87 22.23
C ASN A 62 20.19 13.81 22.54
N ILE A 63 20.45 15.05 22.96
CA ILE A 63 19.41 16.08 23.20
C ILE A 63 18.72 16.51 21.90
N SER A 64 19.49 16.73 20.82
CA SER A 64 18.92 17.07 19.51
C SER A 64 18.04 15.94 18.96
N PHE A 65 18.42 14.68 19.19
CA PHE A 65 17.62 13.52 18.80
C PHE A 65 16.35 13.37 19.66
N LEU A 66 16.47 13.44 21.00
CA LEU A 66 15.34 13.35 21.92
C LEU A 66 14.30 14.46 21.67
N ASN A 67 14.74 15.69 21.36
CA ASN A 67 13.85 16.78 20.94
C ASN A 67 13.09 16.48 19.62
N ASN A 68 13.72 15.80 18.65
CA ASN A 68 13.04 15.36 17.43
C ASN A 68 12.02 14.23 17.70
N CYS A 69 12.35 13.31 18.62
CA CYS A 69 11.47 12.20 19.03
C CYS A 69 10.19 12.61 19.77
N VAL A 70 10.07 13.87 20.23
CA VAL A 70 8.81 14.40 20.82
C VAL A 70 7.61 14.27 19.86
N SER A 71 7.88 14.14 18.55
CA SER A 71 6.86 13.93 17.50
C SER A 71 6.74 12.48 17.00
N GLN A 72 7.62 11.55 17.40
CA GLN A 72 7.74 10.19 16.84
C GLN A 72 8.01 9.14 17.94
N PHE A 73 6.93 8.54 18.46
CA PHE A 73 7.01 7.46 19.46
C PHE A 73 7.35 6.09 18.83
N ASP A 74 7.82 5.16 19.66
CA ASP A 74 8.25 3.79 19.31
C ASP A 74 9.47 3.66 18.37
N GLN A 75 10.16 4.76 18.07
CA GLN A 75 11.44 4.75 17.35
C GLN A 75 12.60 4.26 18.21
N PHE A 76 13.52 3.48 17.64
CA PHE A 76 14.82 3.16 18.27
C PHE A 76 15.72 4.39 18.35
N LEU A 77 16.33 4.58 19.52
CA LEU A 77 17.21 5.69 19.86
C LEU A 77 18.68 5.32 19.55
N PRO A 78 19.54 6.30 19.17
CA PRO A 78 20.98 6.11 19.20
C PRO A 78 21.47 5.88 20.65
N PRO A 79 22.73 5.45 20.85
CA PRO A 79 23.28 5.25 22.19
C PRO A 79 23.19 6.51 23.07
N LEU A 80 22.40 6.45 24.14
CA LEU A 80 22.19 7.59 25.03
C LEU A 80 23.13 7.54 26.22
N CYS A 81 23.96 8.57 26.42
CA CYS A 81 24.75 8.74 27.63
C CYS A 81 23.95 9.56 28.66
N LEU A 82 23.62 8.95 29.81
CA LEU A 82 22.70 9.51 30.81
C LEU A 82 23.17 9.22 32.24
N ILE A 83 23.02 10.21 33.12
CA ILE A 83 23.31 10.14 34.56
C ILE A 83 22.08 9.58 35.29
N VAL A 84 22.25 8.71 36.28
CA VAL A 84 21.13 8.18 37.07
C VAL A 84 20.79 9.13 38.21
N ASP A 85 19.58 9.72 38.22
CA ASP A 85 19.11 10.57 39.31
C ASP A 85 18.42 9.73 40.41
N SER A 86 17.50 8.81 40.06
CA SER A 86 16.82 7.94 41.04
C SER A 86 16.16 6.72 40.41
N THR A 87 16.03 5.61 41.15
CA THR A 87 15.37 4.38 40.66
C THR A 87 14.24 3.94 41.60
N ASP A 88 13.03 3.77 41.06
CA ASP A 88 11.86 3.17 41.72
C ASP A 88 11.65 1.75 41.17
N HIS A 89 12.10 0.75 41.94
CA HIS A 89 11.91 -0.66 41.63
C HIS A 89 10.73 -1.25 42.44
N ARG A 90 9.77 -1.80 41.71
CA ARG A 90 8.55 -2.42 42.27
C ARG A 90 8.56 -3.91 41.92
N PRO A 91 8.84 -4.81 42.87
CA PRO A 91 9.00 -6.23 42.56
C PRO A 91 7.69 -6.92 42.12
N GLN A 92 6.54 -6.35 42.48
CA GLN A 92 5.21 -6.79 42.01
C GLN A 92 4.30 -5.58 41.78
N GLN A 93 4.06 -5.22 40.52
CA GLN A 93 3.00 -4.29 40.12
C GLN A 93 1.96 -5.03 39.29
N LEU A 94 0.68 -4.80 39.59
CA LEU A 94 -0.43 -5.40 38.84
C LEU A 94 -0.54 -4.74 37.46
N THR A 95 -0.39 -5.54 36.39
CA THR A 95 -0.49 -5.08 35.00
C THR A 95 -1.60 -5.82 34.25
N ALA A 96 -1.92 -5.40 33.02
CA ALA A 96 -2.83 -6.12 32.13
C ALA A 96 -2.39 -7.58 31.82
N PHE A 97 -1.16 -7.96 32.17
CA PHE A 97 -0.59 -9.30 32.02
C PHE A 97 -0.31 -9.99 33.36
N GLY A 98 -0.90 -9.51 34.47
CA GLY A 98 -0.70 -10.03 35.83
C GLY A 98 0.35 -9.25 36.65
N PRO A 99 0.67 -9.72 37.87
CA PRO A 99 1.70 -9.12 38.72
C PRO A 99 3.09 -9.39 38.14
N LEU A 100 3.83 -8.33 37.81
CA LEU A 100 5.17 -8.39 37.23
C LEU A 100 6.11 -7.38 37.94
N PRO A 101 7.42 -7.64 38.01
CA PRO A 101 8.37 -6.62 38.45
C PRO A 101 8.48 -5.53 37.39
N VAL A 102 8.47 -4.28 37.85
CA VAL A 102 8.56 -3.05 37.05
C VAL A 102 9.54 -2.10 37.71
N THR A 103 10.43 -1.50 36.93
CA THR A 103 11.34 -0.44 37.39
C THR A 103 11.16 0.79 36.52
N ASN A 104 11.01 1.95 37.16
CA ASN A 104 11.13 3.25 36.51
C ASN A 104 12.36 3.96 37.08
N THR A 105 13.32 4.27 36.23
CA THR A 105 14.52 5.02 36.59
C THR A 105 14.43 6.43 36.00
N ILE A 106 14.55 7.44 36.86
CA ILE A 106 14.75 8.82 36.44
C ILE A 106 16.24 9.01 36.18
N LEU A 107 16.53 9.41 34.95
CA LEU A 107 17.84 9.70 34.42
C LEU A 107 17.91 11.20 34.07
N ARG A 108 19.12 11.71 33.90
CA ARG A 108 19.38 13.11 33.54
C ARG A 108 20.49 13.21 32.50
N THR A 109 20.28 14.04 31.48
CA THR A 109 21.32 14.40 30.51
C THR A 109 22.35 15.33 31.15
N GLY A 110 23.57 15.43 30.59
CA GLY A 110 24.63 16.29 31.15
C GLY A 110 24.31 17.79 31.20
N ASP A 111 23.32 18.25 30.43
CA ASP A 111 22.77 19.62 30.45
C ASP A 111 21.53 19.79 31.35
N GLY A 112 21.05 18.71 32.00
CA GLY A 112 20.06 18.78 33.08
C GLY A 112 18.63 18.33 32.76
N HIS A 113 18.31 17.91 31.53
CA HIS A 113 16.97 17.41 31.21
C HIS A 113 16.70 16.02 31.81
N LYS A 114 15.50 15.83 32.40
CA LYS A 114 15.08 14.55 32.99
C LYS A 114 14.46 13.61 31.96
N VAL A 115 14.93 12.36 31.94
CA VAL A 115 14.48 11.24 31.10
C VAL A 115 13.97 10.11 32.01
N GLU A 116 12.79 9.55 31.73
CA GLU A 116 12.28 8.36 32.43
C GLU A 116 12.60 7.09 31.63
N ALA A 117 13.36 6.15 32.18
CA ALA A 117 13.56 4.82 31.61
C ALA A 117 12.67 3.80 32.32
N CYS A 118 11.86 3.04 31.58
CA CYS A 118 11.01 1.99 32.18
C CYS A 118 11.33 0.58 31.65
N GLY A 119 11.37 -0.40 32.56
CA GLY A 119 11.68 -1.80 32.29
C GLY A 119 10.79 -2.74 33.09
N TRP A 120 10.39 -3.86 32.48
CA TRP A 120 9.45 -4.84 33.04
C TRP A 120 10.13 -6.22 33.03
N ARG A 121 9.72 -7.18 33.87
CA ARG A 121 10.32 -8.55 33.90
C ARG A 121 11.84 -8.51 34.15
N GLN A 122 12.66 -9.15 33.31
CA GLN A 122 14.12 -9.18 33.49
C GLN A 122 14.76 -7.79 33.35
N GLN A 123 14.21 -6.94 32.48
CA GLN A 123 14.65 -5.58 32.23
C GLN A 123 14.44 -4.67 33.45
N ALA A 124 13.45 -4.99 34.31
CA ALA A 124 13.26 -4.30 35.58
C ALA A 124 14.51 -4.45 36.48
N ASN A 125 15.10 -5.65 36.52
CA ASN A 125 16.29 -5.92 37.34
C ASN A 125 17.54 -5.21 36.81
N VAL A 126 17.67 -5.04 35.49
CA VAL A 126 18.77 -4.28 34.87
C VAL A 126 18.72 -2.82 35.28
N LEU A 127 17.55 -2.19 35.23
CA LEU A 127 17.36 -0.81 35.70
C LEU A 127 17.51 -0.68 37.23
N ALA A 128 17.09 -1.70 37.99
CA ALA A 128 17.22 -1.72 39.45
C ALA A 128 18.68 -1.79 39.95
N ALA A 129 19.60 -2.30 39.11
CA ALA A 129 21.02 -2.39 39.42
C ALA A 129 21.82 -1.09 39.14
N LEU A 130 21.19 -0.05 38.57
CA LEU A 130 21.86 1.20 38.22
C LEU A 130 22.14 2.05 39.47
N THR A 131 23.38 2.57 39.57
CA THR A 131 23.80 3.38 40.73
C THR A 131 23.50 4.87 40.52
N THR A 132 22.72 5.49 41.42
CA THR A 132 22.50 6.94 41.43
C THR A 132 23.81 7.72 41.45
N GLY A 133 23.88 8.80 40.66
CA GLY A 133 25.03 9.67 40.52
C GLY A 133 26.07 9.22 39.48
N LYS A 134 25.96 8.00 38.95
CA LYS A 134 26.83 7.50 37.88
C LYS A 134 26.23 7.69 36.49
N THR A 135 27.12 7.75 35.49
CA THR A 135 26.77 7.87 34.06
C THR A 135 26.79 6.51 33.38
N TYR A 136 25.76 6.23 32.57
CA TYR A 136 25.61 5.00 31.81
C TYR A 136 25.22 5.28 30.36
N TRP A 137 25.73 4.44 29.46
CA TRP A 137 25.35 4.37 28.05
C TRP A 137 24.23 3.35 27.83
N PHE A 138 23.11 3.80 27.28
CA PHE A 138 21.91 3.01 26.97
C PHE A 138 21.83 2.72 25.48
N PHE A 139 21.86 1.44 25.09
CA PHE A 139 21.89 0.99 23.70
C PHE A 139 20.56 0.34 23.28
N ASN A 140 20.15 0.54 22.02
CA ASN A 140 18.94 -0.03 21.42
C ASN A 140 17.62 0.22 22.20
N CYS A 141 17.54 1.28 23.00
CA CYS A 141 16.32 1.71 23.66
C CYS A 141 15.32 2.33 22.67
N ARG A 142 14.03 2.41 23.03
CA ARG A 142 12.99 3.07 22.21
C ARG A 142 12.36 4.26 22.89
N ALA A 143 12.01 5.30 22.13
CA ALA A 143 11.20 6.41 22.61
C ALA A 143 9.77 5.93 22.92
N LYS A 144 9.16 6.40 24.01
CA LYS A 144 7.77 6.11 24.38
C LYS A 144 6.99 7.39 24.64
N ALA A 145 5.66 7.31 24.47
CA ALA A 145 4.76 8.41 24.78
C ALA A 145 4.86 8.82 26.26
N ARG A 146 4.84 10.14 26.51
CA ARG A 146 4.80 10.69 27.87
C ARG A 146 3.44 10.40 28.50
N TYR A 147 3.43 9.76 29.67
CA TYR A 147 2.23 9.70 30.50
C TYR A 147 1.94 11.09 31.05
N GLN A 148 0.68 11.53 31.00
CA GLN A 148 0.27 12.89 31.41
C GLN A 148 0.55 13.23 32.90
N GLN A 149 0.98 12.25 33.70
CA GLN A 149 1.23 12.36 35.14
C GLN A 149 2.73 12.38 35.51
N THR A 150 3.66 12.50 34.55
CA THR A 150 5.11 12.54 34.84
C THR A 150 5.76 13.87 34.47
N ASP A 151 6.58 14.41 35.37
CA ASP A 151 7.36 15.66 35.19
C ASP A 151 8.64 15.49 34.33
N CYS A 152 8.86 14.28 33.79
CA CYS A 152 9.99 13.99 32.92
C CYS A 152 9.77 14.53 31.50
N TRP A 153 10.83 15.01 30.88
CA TRP A 153 10.78 15.63 29.55
C TRP A 153 10.70 14.58 28.43
N TYR A 154 11.34 13.43 28.63
CA TYR A 154 11.37 12.32 27.67
C TYR A 154 11.15 10.98 28.38
N ARG A 155 10.63 9.98 27.68
CA ARG A 155 10.48 8.59 28.19
C ARG A 155 11.08 7.59 27.22
N ILE A 156 11.83 6.63 27.75
CA ILE A 156 12.50 5.57 26.98
C ILE A 156 12.17 4.19 27.56
N SER A 157 12.17 3.16 26.72
CA SER A 157 12.02 1.76 27.13
C SER A 157 13.24 0.92 26.79
N VAL A 158 13.55 -0.02 27.68
CA VAL A 158 14.65 -0.98 27.56
C VAL A 158 14.10 -2.38 27.17
N ASP A 159 12.95 -2.41 26.48
CA ASP A 159 12.12 -3.60 26.23
C ASP A 159 12.49 -4.39 24.96
N GLY A 160 13.38 -3.87 24.12
CA GLY A 160 13.88 -4.58 22.95
C GLY A 160 14.77 -5.77 23.33
N PHE A 161 14.64 -6.89 22.60
CA PHE A 161 15.46 -8.11 22.77
C PHE A 161 17.00 -7.90 22.68
N SER A 162 17.45 -6.73 22.23
CA SER A 162 18.85 -6.34 22.07
C SER A 162 19.23 -5.06 22.85
N ALA A 163 18.39 -4.59 23.79
CA ALA A 163 18.68 -3.42 24.61
C ALA A 163 19.57 -3.76 25.81
N TYR A 164 20.60 -2.95 26.06
CA TYR A 164 21.56 -3.13 27.15
C TYR A 164 22.15 -1.80 27.62
N VAL A 165 22.77 -1.81 28.81
CA VAL A 165 23.29 -0.61 29.49
C VAL A 165 24.72 -0.87 29.95
N VAL A 166 25.61 0.11 29.82
CA VAL A 166 27.05 0.02 30.15
C VAL A 166 27.48 1.23 30.98
N GLU A 167 28.25 1.04 32.06
CA GLU A 167 28.77 2.15 32.88
C GLU A 167 29.90 2.91 32.14
N GLU A 168 29.91 4.24 32.20
CA GLU A 168 30.94 5.06 31.57
C GLU A 168 32.20 5.16 32.46
N PRO A 169 33.41 4.84 31.95
CA PRO A 169 34.65 5.02 32.70
C PRO A 169 35.09 6.50 32.75
N PRO A 170 35.65 6.98 33.87
CA PRO A 170 36.07 8.38 34.01
C PRO A 170 37.26 8.74 33.09
N GLN A 171 37.19 9.87 32.39
CA GLN A 171 38.23 10.35 31.46
C GLN A 171 39.01 11.58 31.97
N ALA A 172 40.27 11.70 31.53
CA ALA A 172 41.21 12.78 31.85
C ALA A 172 41.46 13.73 30.64
N THR A 173 42.10 14.89 30.87
CA THR A 173 41.97 16.11 30.03
C THR A 173 43.17 16.53 29.14
N GLN A 174 42.88 17.03 27.92
CA GLN A 174 43.62 18.05 27.09
C GLN A 174 44.97 17.70 26.38
N PRO A 175 45.53 18.51 25.40
CA PRO A 175 45.02 19.57 24.48
C PRO A 175 45.51 19.52 22.96
N LEU A 176 45.40 20.65 22.21
CA LEU A 176 45.34 20.91 20.72
C LEU A 176 46.64 21.10 19.83
N GLY A 177 46.53 20.90 18.49
CA GLY A 177 47.26 21.64 17.38
C GLY A 177 47.54 20.86 16.04
N ARG A 178 48.05 21.40 14.89
CA ARG A 178 47.73 22.63 14.07
C ARG A 178 48.45 22.68 12.64
N ALA A 179 47.76 23.02 11.53
CA ALA A 179 48.24 23.43 10.14
C ALA A 179 49.06 22.41 9.25
N GLY A 180 49.22 22.50 7.90
CA GLY A 180 48.64 23.32 6.78
C GLY A 180 49.34 23.16 5.38
N SER A 181 48.78 23.71 4.26
CA SER A 181 49.38 24.00 2.90
C SER A 181 49.66 22.82 1.88
N GLN A 182 49.79 22.93 0.52
CA GLN A 182 49.59 23.99 -0.53
C GLN A 182 49.58 23.42 -2.01
N THR A 183 48.88 24.10 -2.97
CA THR A 183 49.10 24.22 -4.47
C THR A 183 49.15 22.96 -5.42
N GLN A 184 49.12 22.98 -6.79
CA GLN A 184 48.97 24.03 -7.86
C GLN A 184 48.14 23.67 -9.16
N LEU A 185 48.65 23.89 -10.41
CA LEU A 185 47.94 24.23 -11.69
C LEU A 185 48.48 23.56 -13.01
N ASP A 186 47.56 23.18 -13.94
CA ASP A 186 47.49 23.29 -15.45
C ASP A 186 48.73 23.03 -16.39
N PRO A 187 48.65 22.97 -17.77
CA PRO A 187 47.53 23.09 -18.75
C PRO A 187 47.49 22.05 -19.94
N ARG A 188 46.72 22.39 -21.01
CA ARG A 188 46.32 21.66 -22.26
C ARG A 188 47.38 21.75 -23.41
N PRO A 189 47.16 21.48 -24.76
CA PRO A 189 45.99 21.01 -25.57
C PRO A 189 46.29 20.04 -26.78
N GLY A 190 45.32 19.74 -27.67
CA GLY A 190 45.61 19.37 -29.08
C GLY A 190 44.59 18.47 -29.85
N PRO A 191 44.18 18.74 -31.13
CA PRO A 191 42.99 18.09 -31.77
C PRO A 191 43.13 17.52 -33.21
N SER A 192 42.12 16.76 -33.69
CA SER A 192 41.69 16.61 -35.12
C SER A 192 40.29 15.93 -35.21
N SER A 193 39.26 16.51 -35.88
CA SER A 193 38.81 16.36 -37.31
C SER A 193 38.25 14.96 -37.70
N ARG A 194 37.17 14.74 -38.48
CA ARG A 194 36.26 15.61 -39.27
C ARG A 194 34.97 14.85 -39.70
N ASP A 195 33.93 15.60 -40.08
CA ASP A 195 32.86 15.38 -41.09
C ASP A 195 31.81 14.22 -41.08
N ARG A 196 30.55 14.67 -40.85
CA ARG A 196 29.17 14.40 -41.38
C ARG A 196 28.72 13.13 -42.17
N PRO A 197 27.39 12.84 -42.21
CA PRO A 197 26.80 11.51 -42.52
C PRO A 197 26.04 11.39 -43.87
N PRO A 198 25.61 10.17 -44.28
CA PRO A 198 24.73 9.93 -45.44
C PRO A 198 23.22 10.00 -45.13
N GLN A 199 22.40 10.07 -46.19
CA GLN A 199 20.94 10.30 -46.13
C GLN A 199 20.06 9.04 -46.28
N ARG A 200 18.92 9.09 -45.57
CA ARG A 200 17.57 8.49 -45.78
C ARG A 200 17.35 7.37 -46.83
N ARG A 201 16.47 6.43 -46.45
CA ARG A 201 15.32 6.01 -47.28
C ARG A 201 14.00 6.39 -46.59
N ALA A 202 13.00 6.75 -47.37
CA ALA A 202 11.65 7.07 -46.92
C ALA A 202 10.70 5.87 -47.12
N ALA A 203 9.58 5.88 -46.41
CA ALA A 203 8.39 5.09 -46.72
C ALA A 203 7.22 6.06 -46.92
N GLU A 204 6.38 5.80 -47.92
CA GLU A 204 5.28 6.68 -48.33
C GLU A 204 4.04 6.53 -47.42
N PRO A 205 3.16 7.56 -47.35
CA PRO A 205 1.97 7.52 -46.52
C PRO A 205 0.79 6.83 -47.22
N ILE A 206 -0.02 6.12 -46.43
CA ILE A 206 -1.32 5.61 -46.86
C ILE A 206 -2.29 6.79 -46.99
N ALA A 207 -2.85 6.99 -48.18
CA ALA A 207 -3.83 8.04 -48.44
C ALA A 207 -5.24 7.57 -48.04
N SER A 208 -5.77 8.09 -46.93
CA SER A 208 -7.17 7.98 -46.53
C SER A 208 -7.77 9.36 -46.26
N ASP A 209 -8.32 9.97 -47.30
CA ASP A 209 -9.20 11.15 -47.37
C ASP A 209 -9.16 12.17 -46.19
N VAL A 210 -7.97 12.67 -45.84
CA VAL A 210 -7.73 13.63 -44.73
C VAL A 210 -8.34 15.03 -45.00
N ASN A 211 -9.00 15.24 -46.13
CA ASN A 211 -9.53 16.53 -46.57
C ASN A 211 -10.83 16.98 -45.87
N ARG A 212 -11.31 16.23 -44.85
CA ARG A 212 -12.55 16.47 -44.10
C ARG A 212 -12.35 16.57 -42.58
N LEU A 213 -11.34 17.30 -42.11
CA LEU A 213 -11.14 17.57 -40.67
C LEU A 213 -11.74 18.91 -40.20
N PHE A 214 -11.99 19.85 -41.12
CA PHE A 214 -12.63 21.14 -40.82
C PHE A 214 -13.31 21.70 -42.07
N VAL A 215 -14.25 22.62 -41.86
CA VAL A 215 -14.94 23.38 -42.92
C VAL A 215 -14.66 24.87 -42.71
N VAL A 216 -14.13 25.54 -43.73
CA VAL A 216 -14.09 27.01 -43.75
C VAL A 216 -15.50 27.49 -44.08
N GLU A 217 -16.19 28.07 -43.10
CA GLU A 217 -17.59 28.46 -43.22
C GLU A 217 -17.74 29.81 -43.92
N ARG A 218 -16.79 30.72 -43.67
CA ARG A 218 -16.79 32.06 -44.25
C ARG A 218 -15.37 32.61 -44.31
N SER A 219 -15.02 33.27 -45.41
CA SER A 219 -13.80 34.09 -45.47
C SER A 219 -14.16 35.54 -45.76
N THR A 220 -13.61 36.47 -44.97
CA THR A 220 -13.92 37.91 -45.06
C THR A 220 -12.64 38.71 -45.32
N PRO A 221 -12.45 39.24 -46.54
CA PRO A 221 -11.27 40.05 -46.86
C PRO A 221 -11.38 41.44 -46.21
N MET A 222 -10.25 41.94 -45.71
CA MET A 222 -10.11 43.26 -45.08
C MET A 222 -9.08 44.10 -45.84
N ARG A 223 -9.28 45.42 -45.89
CA ARG A 223 -8.29 46.38 -46.40
C ARG A 223 -7.98 47.40 -45.31
N ASN A 224 -6.71 47.53 -44.92
CA ASN A 224 -6.28 48.60 -44.03
C ASN A 224 -5.55 49.68 -44.83
N VAL A 225 -6.29 50.74 -45.16
CA VAL A 225 -5.83 51.86 -46.00
C VAL A 225 -4.67 52.63 -45.33
N SER A 226 -4.63 52.71 -44.00
CA SER A 226 -3.63 53.48 -43.25
C SER A 226 -2.22 52.88 -43.25
N ARG A 227 -2.11 51.57 -43.50
CA ARG A 227 -0.84 50.80 -43.40
C ARG A 227 -0.44 50.12 -44.70
N ASN A 228 -1.21 50.29 -45.78
CA ASN A 228 -1.01 49.64 -47.08
C ASN A 228 -0.90 48.10 -46.97
N THR A 229 -1.78 47.49 -46.17
CA THR A 229 -1.85 46.04 -45.96
C THR A 229 -3.24 45.49 -46.23
N ARG A 230 -3.31 44.31 -46.85
CA ARG A 230 -4.54 43.51 -46.99
C ARG A 230 -4.61 42.51 -45.85
N GLY A 231 -5.77 42.34 -45.24
CA GLY A 231 -6.02 41.29 -44.23
C GLY A 231 -7.09 40.32 -44.70
N GLU A 232 -7.24 39.22 -43.98
CA GLU A 232 -8.41 38.35 -44.09
C GLU A 232 -8.67 37.64 -42.76
N ILE A 233 -9.95 37.40 -42.50
CA ILE A 233 -10.42 36.54 -41.42
C ILE A 233 -11.13 35.35 -42.05
N ALA A 234 -10.59 34.14 -41.84
CA ALA A 234 -11.25 32.89 -42.19
C ALA A 234 -11.90 32.30 -40.93
N GLU A 235 -13.22 32.12 -40.95
CA GLU A 235 -14.01 31.48 -39.90
C GLU A 235 -14.18 30.00 -40.25
N ILE A 236 -13.82 29.13 -39.31
CA ILE A 236 -13.61 27.70 -39.53
C ILE A 236 -14.27 26.91 -38.41
N ARG A 237 -15.06 25.91 -38.77
CA ARG A 237 -15.63 24.94 -37.81
C ARG A 237 -14.91 23.61 -37.98
N PHE A 238 -14.44 23.05 -36.87
CA PHE A 238 -13.88 21.70 -36.87
C PHE A 238 -14.98 20.66 -37.09
N LEU A 239 -14.67 19.56 -37.76
CA LEU A 239 -15.53 18.38 -37.79
C LEU A 239 -15.20 17.52 -36.56
N PRO A 240 -16.11 16.69 -36.04
CA PRO A 240 -15.85 15.87 -34.86
C PRO A 240 -14.63 14.96 -35.09
N LEU A 241 -13.60 15.11 -34.26
CA LEU A 241 -12.33 14.37 -34.40
C LEU A 241 -12.31 13.06 -33.59
N GLU A 242 -13.40 12.78 -32.89
CA GLU A 242 -13.59 11.67 -31.94
C GLU A 242 -13.47 10.29 -32.61
N ASP A 243 -13.87 10.19 -33.89
CA ASP A 243 -13.89 8.95 -34.67
C ASP A 243 -12.55 8.60 -35.36
N THR A 244 -11.48 9.36 -35.09
CA THR A 244 -10.17 9.19 -35.76
C THR A 244 -9.22 8.32 -34.96
N ASP A 245 -8.59 7.31 -35.58
CA ASP A 245 -7.77 6.27 -34.93
C ASP A 245 -6.60 6.76 -34.04
N ARG A 246 -6.15 8.02 -34.15
CA ARG A 246 -4.99 8.60 -33.41
C ARG A 246 -5.13 10.10 -33.08
N PRO A 247 -5.99 10.49 -32.13
CA PRO A 247 -6.18 11.91 -31.75
C PRO A 247 -4.93 12.54 -31.09
N ASP A 248 -4.04 11.72 -30.53
CA ASP A 248 -2.83 12.12 -29.81
C ASP A 248 -1.75 12.80 -30.68
N LEU A 249 -1.85 12.70 -32.00
CA LEU A 249 -0.87 13.23 -32.96
C LEU A 249 -1.46 14.25 -33.95
N LEU A 250 -2.74 14.59 -33.83
CA LEU A 250 -3.46 15.36 -34.85
C LEU A 250 -3.33 16.89 -34.71
N LEU A 251 -3.25 17.47 -33.50
CA LEU A 251 -3.42 18.92 -33.33
C LEU A 251 -2.40 19.81 -34.08
N PRO A 252 -1.06 19.58 -34.02
CA PRO A 252 -0.11 20.38 -34.78
C PRO A 252 -0.26 20.20 -36.30
N THR A 253 -0.55 18.98 -36.74
CA THR A 253 -0.77 18.65 -38.16
C THR A 253 -2.04 19.31 -38.69
N LEU A 254 -3.12 19.32 -37.91
CA LEU A 254 -4.39 19.94 -38.22
C LEU A 254 -4.26 21.47 -38.30
N ILE A 255 -3.51 22.10 -37.39
CA ILE A 255 -3.23 23.54 -37.44
C ILE A 255 -2.33 23.86 -38.65
N GLN A 256 -1.36 23.01 -38.99
CA GLN A 256 -0.54 23.20 -40.18
C GLN A 256 -1.40 23.14 -41.45
N GLN A 257 -2.24 22.11 -41.62
CA GLN A 257 -3.17 22.00 -42.75
C GLN A 257 -4.16 23.17 -42.82
N LEU A 258 -4.61 23.68 -41.67
CA LEU A 258 -5.50 24.83 -41.56
C LEU A 258 -4.80 26.14 -41.97
N LEU A 259 -3.54 26.34 -41.58
CA LEU A 259 -2.73 27.45 -42.08
C LEU A 259 -2.43 27.30 -43.57
N ASP A 260 -1.97 26.13 -44.03
CA ASP A 260 -1.65 25.86 -45.42
C ASP A 260 -2.85 26.12 -46.34
N ARG A 261 -4.06 25.74 -45.91
CA ARG A 261 -5.31 25.93 -46.67
C ARG A 261 -5.87 27.36 -46.63
N VAL A 262 -5.66 28.11 -45.55
CA VAL A 262 -6.05 29.54 -45.48
C VAL A 262 -5.06 30.43 -46.24
N LEU A 263 -3.78 30.05 -46.26
CA LEU A 263 -2.70 30.76 -46.95
C LEU A 263 -2.47 30.27 -48.39
N GLN A 264 -3.25 29.28 -48.86
CA GLN A 264 -3.12 28.69 -50.18
C GLN A 264 -3.30 29.73 -51.30
N ASP A 265 -2.52 29.60 -52.37
CA ASP A 265 -2.54 30.43 -53.58
C ASP A 265 -2.38 31.95 -53.32
N ARG A 266 -1.67 32.31 -52.24
CA ARG A 266 -1.42 33.69 -51.81
C ARG A 266 0.06 33.96 -51.56
N PRO A 267 0.51 35.24 -51.65
CA PRO A 267 1.86 35.61 -51.24
C PRO A 267 2.09 35.32 -49.75
N PRO A 268 3.35 35.30 -49.26
CA PRO A 268 3.65 35.08 -47.85
C PRO A 268 2.98 36.15 -46.95
N ALA A 269 2.30 35.70 -45.89
CA ALA A 269 1.71 36.61 -44.90
C ALA A 269 2.80 37.23 -44.01
N LEU A 270 2.70 38.54 -43.76
CA LEU A 270 3.56 39.27 -42.82
C LEU A 270 3.28 38.87 -41.37
N MET A 271 2.02 38.59 -41.03
CA MET A 271 1.60 38.16 -39.71
C MET A 271 0.43 37.18 -39.78
N VAL A 272 0.44 36.21 -38.86
CA VAL A 272 -0.58 35.17 -38.67
C VAL A 272 -0.97 35.10 -37.20
N GLY A 273 -2.25 34.89 -36.91
CA GLY A 273 -2.82 34.78 -35.56
C GLY A 273 -4.06 33.89 -35.55
N LEU A 274 -4.51 33.49 -34.37
CA LEU A 274 -5.59 32.52 -34.18
C LEU A 274 -6.49 32.92 -33.02
N GLN A 275 -7.80 32.79 -33.20
CA GLN A 275 -8.80 32.98 -32.15
C GLN A 275 -9.70 31.76 -32.05
N LEU A 276 -10.00 31.28 -30.84
CA LEU A 276 -10.86 30.12 -30.60
C LEU A 276 -12.09 30.50 -29.77
N HIS A 277 -13.26 30.11 -30.27
CA HIS A 277 -14.57 30.24 -29.65
C HIS A 277 -15.12 28.83 -29.38
N ALA A 278 -14.87 28.30 -28.18
CA ALA A 278 -15.33 26.97 -27.75
C ALA A 278 -16.44 27.09 -26.70
N PRO A 279 -17.41 26.16 -26.65
CA PRO A 279 -18.41 26.11 -25.59
C PRO A 279 -17.74 26.04 -24.20
N GLY A 280 -18.20 26.86 -23.26
CA GLY A 280 -17.64 26.94 -21.90
C GLY A 280 -16.52 27.98 -21.70
N LEU A 281 -16.05 28.66 -22.75
CA LEU A 281 -15.21 29.85 -22.62
C LEU A 281 -16.06 31.13 -22.58
N GLU A 282 -16.08 31.85 -21.45
CA GLU A 282 -16.77 33.15 -21.34
C GLU A 282 -16.20 34.22 -22.29
N ARG A 283 -14.92 34.09 -22.68
CA ARG A 283 -14.24 34.96 -23.65
C ARG A 283 -13.36 34.11 -24.56
N PRO A 284 -13.27 34.44 -25.86
CA PRO A 284 -12.48 33.66 -26.81
C PRO A 284 -10.98 33.72 -26.49
N PHE A 285 -10.30 32.59 -26.67
CA PHE A 285 -8.86 32.52 -26.55
C PHE A 285 -8.20 33.14 -27.78
N VAL A 286 -7.25 34.06 -27.61
CA VAL A 286 -6.61 34.81 -28.71
C VAL A 286 -5.10 34.65 -28.66
N VAL A 287 -4.53 34.10 -29.73
CA VAL A 287 -3.09 34.19 -30.04
C VAL A 287 -2.88 35.40 -30.95
N ARG A 288 -2.26 36.45 -30.40
CA ARG A 288 -1.98 37.72 -31.11
C ARG A 288 -1.24 37.47 -32.44
N LEU A 289 -1.55 38.27 -33.46
CA LEU A 289 -0.84 38.30 -34.74
C LEU A 289 0.68 38.47 -34.54
N ARG A 290 1.47 37.60 -35.17
CA ARG A 290 2.95 37.65 -35.19
C ARG A 290 3.47 37.12 -36.52
N PRO A 291 4.75 37.35 -36.90
CA PRO A 291 5.34 36.72 -38.08
C PRO A 291 5.13 35.20 -38.10
N PRO A 292 4.89 34.57 -39.28
CA PRO A 292 4.60 33.13 -39.39
C PRO A 292 5.66 32.24 -38.74
N GLU A 293 6.92 32.66 -38.74
CA GLU A 293 8.02 31.97 -38.06
C GLU A 293 7.77 31.79 -36.55
N GLN A 294 7.18 32.80 -35.91
CA GLN A 294 6.88 32.82 -34.48
C GLN A 294 5.55 32.11 -34.17
N ASN A 295 4.52 32.36 -34.99
CA ASN A 295 3.20 31.73 -34.90
C ASN A 295 3.04 30.56 -35.90
N ASN A 296 4.06 29.71 -36.00
CA ASN A 296 3.96 28.46 -36.76
C ASN A 296 3.02 27.46 -36.07
N ALA A 297 2.61 26.40 -36.78
CA ALA A 297 1.63 25.44 -36.29
C ALA A 297 2.01 24.77 -34.95
N ALA A 298 3.30 24.52 -34.70
CA ALA A 298 3.76 23.96 -33.42
C ALA A 298 3.65 24.98 -32.28
N THR A 299 3.98 26.25 -32.50
CA THR A 299 3.81 27.31 -31.48
C THR A 299 2.33 27.56 -31.16
N LEU A 300 1.47 27.53 -32.18
CA LEU A 300 0.01 27.67 -32.04
C LEU A 300 -0.59 26.46 -31.30
N ALA A 301 -0.25 25.23 -31.69
CA ALA A 301 -0.67 24.01 -31.00
C ALA A 301 -0.28 24.05 -29.52
N ALA A 302 0.99 24.36 -29.22
CA ALA A 302 1.46 24.46 -27.84
C ALA A 302 0.78 25.59 -27.04
N ALA A 303 0.27 26.64 -27.69
CA ALA A 303 -0.52 27.68 -27.02
C ALA A 303 -1.91 27.17 -26.62
N ILE A 304 -2.51 26.31 -27.44
CA ILE A 304 -3.82 25.69 -27.21
C ILE A 304 -3.71 24.56 -26.17
N GLU A 305 -2.66 23.74 -26.23
CA GLU A 305 -2.38 22.72 -25.21
C GLU A 305 -2.23 23.34 -23.82
N ARG A 306 -1.52 24.47 -23.70
CA ARG A 306 -1.42 25.23 -22.43
C ARG A 306 -2.77 25.74 -21.93
N LEU A 307 -3.73 26.04 -22.80
CA LEU A 307 -5.09 26.41 -22.39
C LEU A 307 -5.81 25.20 -21.78
N ASN A 308 -5.74 24.04 -22.44
CA ASN A 308 -6.33 22.79 -21.94
C ASN A 308 -5.72 22.36 -20.60
N GLU A 309 -4.39 22.46 -20.43
CA GLU A 309 -3.71 22.17 -19.16
C GLU A 309 -4.13 23.12 -18.01
N GLN A 310 -4.52 24.36 -18.33
CA GLN A 310 -4.97 25.35 -17.35
C GLN A 310 -6.46 25.25 -17.03
N SER A 311 -7.28 24.74 -17.95
CA SER A 311 -8.72 24.54 -17.73
C SER A 311 -8.97 23.25 -16.94
N ALA A 312 -9.23 23.37 -15.63
CA ALA A 312 -9.56 22.23 -14.77
C ALA A 312 -10.92 21.55 -15.09
N ALA A 313 -11.67 22.07 -16.06
CA ALA A 313 -13.00 21.62 -16.45
C ALA A 313 -13.06 20.80 -17.76
N GLY A 314 -11.96 20.72 -18.52
CA GLY A 314 -11.91 20.01 -19.81
C GLY A 314 -12.67 20.73 -20.92
N ILE A 315 -12.04 21.73 -21.55
CA ILE A 315 -12.62 22.42 -22.71
C ILE A 315 -12.58 21.48 -23.91
N ASP A 316 -13.74 21.15 -24.48
CA ASP A 316 -13.84 20.31 -25.67
C ASP A 316 -13.62 21.11 -26.96
N LEU A 317 -12.35 21.39 -27.22
CA LEU A 317 -11.85 22.07 -28.41
C LEU A 317 -12.03 21.27 -29.71
N LEU A 318 -12.34 19.97 -29.62
CA LEU A 318 -12.42 19.05 -30.77
C LEU A 318 -13.88 18.73 -31.14
N SER A 319 -14.84 19.21 -30.34
CA SER A 319 -16.26 19.19 -30.65
C SER A 319 -16.58 19.95 -31.95
N GLY A 320 -17.53 19.40 -32.72
CA GLY A 320 -18.02 19.98 -33.98
C GLY A 320 -18.76 21.33 -33.86
N THR A 321 -18.71 21.98 -32.71
CA THR A 321 -19.32 23.30 -32.41
C THR A 321 -18.28 24.37 -32.06
N THR A 322 -17.00 24.02 -31.92
CA THR A 322 -15.91 24.99 -31.71
C THR A 322 -15.60 25.73 -33.03
N VAL A 323 -15.64 27.06 -32.99
CA VAL A 323 -15.32 27.93 -34.14
C VAL A 323 -13.96 28.58 -33.94
N ALA A 324 -13.06 28.38 -34.90
CA ALA A 324 -11.77 29.04 -34.99
C ALA A 324 -11.80 30.18 -36.01
N LYS A 325 -11.12 31.29 -35.70
CA LYS A 325 -10.86 32.37 -36.66
C LYS A 325 -9.36 32.48 -36.91
N VAL A 326 -8.95 32.31 -38.16
CA VAL A 326 -7.56 32.53 -38.59
C VAL A 326 -7.45 33.95 -39.11
N LEU A 327 -6.45 34.67 -38.60
CA LEU A 327 -6.15 36.05 -38.94
C LEU A 327 -4.84 36.07 -39.73
N ALA A 328 -4.86 36.59 -40.95
CA ALA A 328 -3.66 36.72 -41.78
C ALA A 328 -3.57 38.11 -42.44
N VAL A 329 -2.35 38.65 -42.56
CA VAL A 329 -2.08 39.99 -43.09
C VAL A 329 -0.96 39.95 -44.13
N TRP A 330 -1.14 40.62 -45.25
CA TRP A 330 -0.28 40.65 -46.44
C TRP A 330 0.09 42.09 -46.85
N PRO A 331 1.23 42.31 -47.52
CA PRO A 331 1.58 43.60 -48.10
C PRO A 331 0.70 43.91 -49.34
N LEU A 332 0.49 45.20 -49.63
CA LEU A 332 -0.02 45.65 -50.93
C LEU A 332 1.11 46.17 -51.81
N GLU A 333 1.10 45.79 -53.09
CA GLU A 333 2.00 46.35 -54.10
C GLU A 333 1.50 47.72 -54.55
N GLN A 334 1.99 48.80 -53.92
CA GLN A 334 2.50 50.02 -54.58
C GLN A 334 2.82 51.15 -53.57
N VAL A 335 3.60 52.11 -54.05
CA VAL A 335 4.39 53.09 -53.29
C VAL A 335 3.54 54.20 -52.65
N ARG A 336 3.89 54.59 -51.42
CA ARG A 336 3.82 56.01 -51.03
C ARG A 336 4.98 56.42 -50.13
N THR A 337 5.75 57.38 -50.63
CA THR A 337 6.76 58.15 -49.89
C THR A 337 6.05 59.23 -49.08
N ASP A 338 5.90 59.05 -47.77
CA ASP A 338 5.86 60.18 -46.83
C ASP A 338 5.99 59.69 -45.38
N SER A 339 6.70 60.48 -44.57
CA SER A 339 7.05 60.12 -43.18
C SER A 339 6.09 60.73 -42.16
N GLN A 340 4.86 60.19 -42.09
CA GLN A 340 3.94 60.48 -40.97
C GLN A 340 3.44 59.22 -40.24
N ARG A 341 3.05 59.43 -38.99
CA ARG A 341 2.88 58.40 -37.95
C ARG A 341 1.71 57.44 -38.24
N GLY A 342 2.01 56.16 -38.40
CA GLY A 342 1.01 55.09 -38.44
C GLY A 342 0.72 54.51 -37.05
N GLY A 343 -0.39 54.92 -36.42
CA GLY A 343 -0.89 54.33 -35.16
C GLY A 343 -1.12 52.82 -35.26
N ALA A 344 -1.27 52.15 -34.10
CA ALA A 344 -1.55 50.72 -34.01
C ALA A 344 -2.80 50.34 -34.83
N CYS A 345 -2.88 49.08 -35.30
CA CYS A 345 -4.13 48.60 -35.88
C CYS A 345 -5.20 48.63 -34.78
N GLU A 346 -6.46 48.94 -35.09
CA GLU A 346 -7.52 48.80 -34.07
C GLU A 346 -7.74 47.32 -33.67
N MET A 347 -7.21 46.35 -34.41
CA MET A 347 -7.12 44.95 -33.97
C MET A 347 -6.01 44.68 -32.92
N ASP A 348 -5.08 45.63 -32.72
CA ASP A 348 -4.18 45.64 -31.55
C ASP A 348 -4.83 46.34 -30.34
N GLN A 349 -6.09 46.81 -30.44
CA GLN A 349 -6.82 47.27 -29.25
C GLN A 349 -7.03 46.08 -28.32
N GLU A 350 -6.22 46.07 -27.28
CA GLU A 350 -6.43 45.24 -26.12
C GLU A 350 -7.84 45.47 -25.61
N HIS A 351 -8.57 44.40 -25.30
CA HIS A 351 -9.37 44.45 -24.07
C HIS A 351 -8.37 44.64 -22.93
N HIS A 352 -8.04 45.90 -22.65
CA HIS A 352 -7.10 46.30 -21.63
C HIS A 352 -7.56 45.76 -20.28
N VAL A 353 -6.98 44.64 -19.85
CA VAL A 353 -6.66 44.50 -18.43
C VAL A 353 -5.33 45.22 -18.27
N SER A 354 -5.42 46.54 -18.09
CA SER A 354 -4.28 47.41 -17.82
C SER A 354 -3.74 47.16 -16.41
N HIS A 355 -3.06 46.02 -16.25
CA HIS A 355 -2.15 45.84 -15.13
C HIS A 355 -0.91 46.71 -15.34
N ASN A 356 -1.06 48.01 -15.06
CA ASN A 356 0.03 48.79 -14.50
C ASN A 356 0.54 48.01 -13.28
N VAL A 357 1.69 47.36 -13.43
CA VAL A 357 2.26 46.45 -12.44
C VAL A 357 2.74 47.26 -11.23
N GLN A 358 1.83 47.49 -10.27
CA GLN A 358 2.10 48.23 -9.02
C GLN A 358 3.09 47.53 -8.07
N SER A 359 3.64 46.36 -8.45
CA SER A 359 4.58 45.58 -7.66
C SER A 359 6.05 45.99 -7.82
N LEU A 360 6.43 46.72 -8.87
CA LEU A 360 7.80 47.21 -9.08
C LEU A 360 7.82 48.72 -9.28
N VAL A 361 8.41 49.44 -8.32
CA VAL A 361 8.64 50.89 -8.40
C VAL A 361 10.02 51.14 -8.99
N ARG A 362 10.07 51.55 -10.27
CA ARG A 362 11.33 51.91 -10.94
C ARG A 362 11.85 53.24 -10.41
N VAL A 363 13.09 53.23 -9.93
CA VAL A 363 13.73 54.42 -9.35
C VAL A 363 14.25 55.32 -10.45
N GLN A 364 13.95 56.62 -10.37
CA GLN A 364 14.41 57.65 -11.29
C GLN A 364 15.43 58.56 -10.60
N ASN A 365 16.57 58.79 -11.24
CA ASN A 365 17.60 59.72 -10.75
C ASN A 365 17.72 60.93 -11.70
N PRO A 366 17.14 62.09 -11.37
CA PRO A 366 17.29 63.30 -12.17
C PRO A 366 18.60 64.02 -11.82
N GLY A 367 19.69 63.66 -12.51
CA GLY A 367 20.99 64.34 -12.38
C GLY A 367 21.88 63.88 -11.21
N ASP A 368 21.48 62.83 -10.47
CA ASP A 368 22.36 62.11 -9.54
C ASP A 368 22.40 60.61 -9.86
N ARG A 369 23.09 59.82 -9.03
CA ARG A 369 23.12 58.35 -9.14
C ARG A 369 22.69 57.66 -7.85
N HIS A 370 21.85 58.26 -7.01
CA HIS A 370 21.52 57.75 -5.66
C HIS A 370 20.45 56.64 -5.64
N CYS A 371 20.42 55.75 -6.63
CA CYS A 371 19.33 54.78 -6.81
C CYS A 371 19.16 53.80 -5.65
N LEU A 372 20.24 53.25 -5.09
CA LEU A 372 20.18 52.33 -3.94
C LEU A 372 19.53 53.00 -2.72
N ALA A 373 19.96 54.21 -2.37
CA ALA A 373 19.39 54.99 -1.28
C ALA A 373 17.92 55.36 -1.53
N ARG A 374 17.57 55.79 -2.75
CA ARG A 374 16.19 56.10 -3.15
C ARG A 374 15.29 54.85 -3.06
N ALA A 375 15.78 53.67 -3.47
CA ALA A 375 15.05 52.40 -3.38
C ALA A 375 14.80 51.97 -1.92
N VAL A 376 15.79 52.11 -1.04
CA VAL A 376 15.64 51.86 0.40
C VAL A 376 14.65 52.84 1.03
N LEU A 377 14.72 54.14 0.72
CA LEU A 377 13.75 55.14 1.23
C LEU A 377 12.30 54.81 0.84
N LEU A 378 12.08 54.35 -0.40
CA LEU A 378 10.77 53.88 -0.85
C LEU A 378 10.28 52.69 -0.02
N GLY A 379 11.12 51.67 0.19
CA GLY A 379 10.75 50.51 1.04
C GLY A 379 10.49 50.88 2.50
N MET A 380 11.26 51.83 3.05
CA MET A 380 11.03 52.36 4.40
C MET A 380 9.71 53.14 4.52
N ARG A 381 9.29 53.84 3.47
CA ARG A 381 7.97 54.50 3.41
C ARG A 381 6.84 53.47 3.30
N ASP A 382 6.98 52.46 2.45
CA ASP A 382 5.98 51.38 2.28
C ASP A 382 5.80 50.56 3.57
N ARG A 383 6.88 50.33 4.34
CA ARG A 383 6.78 49.75 5.69
C ARG A 383 5.89 50.62 6.59
N ARG A 384 6.11 51.94 6.62
CA ARG A 384 5.33 52.86 7.46
C ARG A 384 3.86 52.95 7.05
N THR A 385 3.53 52.92 5.76
CA THR A 385 2.13 53.00 5.31
C THR A 385 1.32 51.73 5.59
N ARG A 386 1.99 50.60 5.87
CA ARG A 386 1.38 49.33 6.32
C ARG A 386 1.16 49.24 7.83
N MET A 387 1.71 50.17 8.61
CA MET A 387 1.47 50.25 10.06
C MET A 387 0.16 51.03 10.35
N PRO A 388 -0.52 50.79 11.48
CA PRO A 388 -1.70 51.55 11.88
C PRO A 388 -1.42 53.07 11.89
N GLY A 389 -2.32 53.86 11.28
CA GLY A 389 -2.16 55.30 11.13
C GLY A 389 -1.26 55.76 9.96
N GLY A 390 -0.66 54.84 9.19
CA GLY A 390 0.33 55.16 8.15
C GLY A 390 -0.17 55.84 6.86
N GLY A 391 -1.45 56.21 6.75
CA GLY A 391 -2.01 56.91 5.57
C GLY A 391 -2.25 56.03 4.32
N GLY A 392 -2.04 54.71 4.39
CA GLY A 392 -2.44 53.77 3.34
C GLY A 392 -1.66 53.86 2.03
N ARG A 393 -2.15 53.17 0.99
CA ARG A 393 -1.41 52.96 -0.26
C ARG A 393 -1.32 54.23 -1.11
N ASP A 394 -2.31 55.11 -1.09
CA ASP A 394 -2.29 56.34 -1.89
C ASP A 394 -1.24 57.34 -1.39
N THR A 395 -1.04 57.43 -0.08
CA THR A 395 0.07 58.18 0.53
C THR A 395 1.44 57.64 0.12
N PHE A 396 1.57 56.31 -0.07
CA PHE A 396 2.79 55.72 -0.63
C PHE A 396 2.95 56.04 -2.12
N ASN A 397 1.88 55.91 -2.92
CA ASN A 397 1.91 56.19 -4.36
C ASN A 397 2.31 57.66 -4.64
N MET A 398 1.80 58.61 -3.86
CA MET A 398 2.18 60.02 -3.93
C MET A 398 3.66 60.25 -3.60
N TYR A 399 4.17 59.67 -2.53
CA TYR A 399 5.61 59.72 -2.18
C TYR A 399 6.49 59.06 -3.26
N ALA A 400 6.03 57.96 -3.86
CA ALA A 400 6.74 57.30 -4.95
C ALA A 400 6.78 58.13 -6.25
N ALA A 401 5.73 58.90 -6.55
CA ALA A 401 5.70 59.82 -7.68
C ALA A 401 6.64 61.03 -7.47
N GLU A 402 6.75 61.54 -6.24
CA GLU A 402 7.66 62.63 -5.89
C GLU A 402 9.14 62.22 -5.75
N GLN A 403 9.49 60.98 -6.14
CA GLN A 403 10.82 60.41 -5.90
C GLN A 403 11.99 61.33 -6.29
N HIS A 404 11.86 62.13 -7.36
CA HIS A 404 12.85 63.14 -7.77
C HIS A 404 13.33 64.02 -6.60
N ARG A 405 12.43 64.43 -5.69
CA ARG A 405 12.70 65.31 -4.54
C ARG A 405 13.51 64.64 -3.42
N HIS A 406 13.64 63.31 -3.39
CA HIS A 406 14.29 62.58 -2.28
C HIS A 406 15.82 62.74 -2.21
N GLY A 407 16.45 63.50 -3.12
CA GLY A 407 17.91 63.68 -3.19
C GLY A 407 18.60 64.18 -1.90
N PRO A 408 18.03 65.13 -1.12
CA PRO A 408 18.59 65.51 0.18
C PRO A 408 18.53 64.38 1.22
N GLU A 409 17.42 63.64 1.29
CA GLU A 409 17.24 62.50 2.20
C GLU A 409 18.18 61.35 1.84
N ALA A 410 18.28 61.01 0.55
CA ALA A 410 19.17 59.98 0.03
C ALA A 410 20.65 60.28 0.35
N ARG A 411 21.09 61.54 0.18
CA ARG A 411 22.45 62.00 0.56
C ARG A 411 22.70 61.98 2.07
N ASN A 412 21.66 62.11 2.90
CA ASN A 412 21.77 61.99 4.35
C ASN A 412 21.87 60.52 4.77
N LEU A 413 21.04 59.65 4.20
CA LEU A 413 21.04 58.20 4.43
C LEU A 413 22.39 57.58 4.04
N LEU A 414 22.91 57.86 2.85
CA LEU A 414 24.24 57.38 2.40
C LEU A 414 25.35 57.81 3.37
N ARG A 415 25.36 59.09 3.77
CA ARG A 415 26.36 59.63 4.71
C ARG A 415 26.30 58.95 6.07
N ARG A 416 25.10 58.69 6.59
CA ARG A 416 24.90 58.01 7.89
C ARG A 416 25.26 56.52 7.84
N ALA A 417 25.13 55.88 6.68
CA ALA A 417 25.56 54.51 6.44
C ALA A 417 27.05 54.36 6.07
N GLY A 418 27.82 55.46 6.02
CA GLY A 418 29.25 55.43 5.66
C GLY A 418 29.55 55.35 4.15
N ILE A 419 28.53 55.37 3.30
CA ILE A 419 28.67 55.15 1.86
C ILE A 419 28.94 56.47 1.12
N SER A 420 29.93 56.45 0.21
CA SER A 420 30.27 57.64 -0.59
C SER A 420 29.14 58.06 -1.52
N ARG A 421 28.68 59.31 -1.34
CA ARG A 421 27.65 59.96 -2.17
C ARG A 421 28.07 60.25 -3.63
N HIS A 422 29.32 59.97 -3.98
CA HIS A 422 29.93 60.23 -5.29
C HIS A 422 30.25 58.94 -6.08
N LYS A 423 29.80 57.76 -5.61
CA LYS A 423 29.95 56.51 -6.38
C LYS A 423 29.12 56.55 -7.66
N ASP A 424 29.73 56.09 -8.76
CA ASP A 424 29.08 55.99 -10.07
C ASP A 424 28.11 54.80 -10.20
N LEU A 425 28.36 53.73 -9.44
CA LEU A 425 27.54 52.52 -9.34
C LEU A 425 27.63 52.00 -7.91
N TYR A 426 26.56 51.37 -7.42
CA TYR A 426 26.55 50.68 -6.12
C TYR A 426 26.69 49.17 -6.29
N THR A 427 27.32 48.55 -5.31
CA THR A 427 27.63 47.11 -5.26
C THR A 427 26.81 46.41 -4.16
N LEU A 428 26.87 45.08 -4.06
CA LEU A 428 26.24 44.36 -2.96
C LEU A 428 26.89 44.64 -1.59
N GLU A 429 28.18 45.01 -1.57
CA GLU A 429 28.88 45.48 -0.36
C GLU A 429 28.28 46.80 0.17
N ASP A 430 27.84 47.69 -0.72
CA ASP A 430 27.09 48.90 -0.34
C ASP A 430 25.70 48.56 0.23
N VAL A 431 25.10 47.45 -0.18
CA VAL A 431 23.83 46.95 0.40
C VAL A 431 24.07 46.35 1.79
N GLU A 432 25.19 45.66 1.98
CA GLU A 432 25.60 45.09 3.27
C GLU A 432 25.86 46.18 4.32
N GLN A 433 26.59 47.24 3.94
CA GLN A 433 26.79 48.41 4.80
C GLN A 433 25.45 49.09 5.18
N LEU A 434 24.49 49.14 4.25
CA LEU A 434 23.14 49.61 4.55
C LEU A 434 22.35 48.67 5.47
N GLN A 435 22.49 47.35 5.35
CA GLN A 435 21.86 46.39 6.26
C GLN A 435 22.38 46.58 7.70
N LEU A 436 23.69 46.76 7.87
CA LEU A 436 24.31 47.04 9.17
C LEU A 436 23.79 48.37 9.76
N TRP A 437 23.71 49.43 8.95
CA TRP A 437 23.14 50.70 9.39
C TRP A 437 21.66 50.58 9.79
N VAL A 438 20.84 49.86 9.01
CA VAL A 438 19.42 49.62 9.31
C VAL A 438 19.27 48.85 10.63
N ASN A 439 20.07 47.81 10.86
CA ASN A 439 20.08 47.04 12.11
C ASN A 439 20.42 47.92 13.32
N ASN A 440 21.39 48.84 13.18
CA ASN A 440 21.79 49.74 14.26
C ASN A 440 20.73 50.80 14.63
N ILE A 441 19.85 51.18 13.68
CA ILE A 441 18.80 52.19 13.91
C ILE A 441 17.47 51.56 14.35
N HIS A 442 17.14 50.38 13.83
CA HIS A 442 15.85 49.74 14.05
C HIS A 442 15.89 48.49 14.93
N GLY A 443 17.07 47.92 15.20
CA GLY A 443 17.24 46.63 15.87
C GLY A 443 17.41 45.47 14.88
N PHE A 444 18.13 44.43 15.32
CA PHE A 444 18.32 43.21 14.53
C PHE A 444 16.99 42.46 14.34
N GLY A 445 16.71 42.03 13.12
CA GLY A 445 15.48 41.28 12.78
C GLY A 445 14.24 42.16 12.50
N GLU A 446 14.33 43.48 12.62
CA GLU A 446 13.21 44.37 12.32
C GLU A 446 13.01 44.62 10.82
N ILE A 447 14.10 44.86 10.09
CA ILE A 447 14.10 45.05 8.63
C ILE A 447 15.28 44.29 8.02
N ARG A 448 15.00 43.47 7.02
CA ARG A 448 16.02 42.75 6.22
C ARG A 448 15.94 43.18 4.76
N LEU A 449 17.06 43.60 4.20
CA LEU A 449 17.23 43.88 2.78
C LEU A 449 17.37 42.55 2.03
N ALA A 450 16.59 42.38 0.96
CA ALA A 450 16.68 41.25 0.05
C ALA A 450 16.78 41.76 -1.39
N VAL A 451 17.89 41.49 -2.07
CA VAL A 451 18.14 41.95 -3.44
C VAL A 451 17.93 40.80 -4.41
N PHE A 452 17.10 41.04 -5.41
CA PHE A 452 16.88 40.18 -6.56
C PHE A 452 17.63 40.72 -7.77
N GLU A 453 18.14 39.83 -8.61
CA GLU A 453 18.67 40.14 -9.94
C GLU A 453 17.90 39.33 -10.99
N LYS A 454 17.78 39.87 -12.21
CA LYS A 454 17.02 39.25 -13.31
C LYS A 454 17.87 39.10 -14.57
N GLU A 455 18.25 37.86 -14.88
CA GLU A 455 18.88 37.49 -16.16
C GLU A 455 17.87 36.75 -17.06
N GLN A 456 17.48 35.53 -16.67
CA GLN A 456 16.45 34.71 -17.33
C GLN A 456 15.27 34.41 -16.39
N GLU A 457 15.56 34.17 -15.11
CA GLU A 457 14.62 34.12 -13.99
C GLU A 457 15.11 35.11 -12.91
N PHE A 458 14.26 35.47 -11.93
CA PHE A 458 14.73 36.28 -10.78
C PHE A 458 15.48 35.39 -9.77
N ARG A 459 16.64 35.86 -9.32
CA ARG A 459 17.49 35.19 -8.33
C ARG A 459 17.77 36.12 -7.14
N ILE A 460 17.73 35.61 -5.91
CA ILE A 460 18.25 36.36 -4.76
C ILE A 460 19.78 36.39 -4.84
N VAL A 461 20.36 37.60 -4.85
CA VAL A 461 21.81 37.83 -4.93
C VAL A 461 22.40 38.42 -3.65
N PHE A 462 21.58 39.06 -2.82
CA PHE A 462 21.93 39.46 -1.45
C PHE A 462 20.72 39.29 -0.53
N LYS A 463 20.98 38.89 0.71
CA LYS A 463 19.98 38.76 1.78
C LYS A 463 20.68 39.01 3.10
N GLY A 464 20.21 39.98 3.88
CA GLY A 464 20.80 40.30 5.18
C GLY A 464 20.76 39.10 6.15
N GLU A 465 21.81 38.94 6.96
CA GLU A 465 21.93 37.83 7.90
C GLU A 465 20.90 37.88 9.04
N GLY A 466 20.41 36.71 9.47
CA GLY A 466 19.50 36.57 10.62
C GLY A 466 18.31 35.64 10.37
N ARG A 467 17.48 35.45 11.42
CA ARG A 467 16.16 34.79 11.32
C ARG A 467 15.20 35.67 10.50
N ALA A 468 14.04 35.12 10.12
CA ALA A 468 12.99 35.85 9.39
C ALA A 468 12.67 37.19 10.06
N ALA A 469 12.74 38.28 9.29
CA ALA A 469 12.55 39.63 9.80
C ALA A 469 11.06 40.03 9.82
N ASN A 470 10.70 40.97 10.69
CA ASN A 470 9.35 41.53 10.75
C ASN A 470 8.96 42.28 9.46
N PHE A 471 9.94 42.71 8.65
CA PHE A 471 9.70 43.24 7.30
C PHE A 471 10.89 42.95 6.36
N ASP A 472 10.64 42.21 5.28
CA ASP A 472 11.59 42.02 4.18
C ASP A 472 11.44 43.17 3.16
N LEU A 473 12.47 44.02 3.06
CA LEU A 473 12.54 45.12 2.10
C LEU A 473 13.20 44.63 0.80
N CYS A 474 12.35 44.36 -0.19
CA CYS A 474 12.74 43.73 -1.44
C CYS A 474 13.21 44.75 -2.49
N LEU A 475 14.40 44.55 -3.04
CA LEU A 475 15.03 45.37 -4.08
C LEU A 475 15.25 44.55 -5.36
N LEU A 476 15.18 45.21 -6.52
CA LEU A 476 15.57 44.63 -7.81
C LEU A 476 16.79 45.36 -8.36
N PHE A 477 17.91 44.66 -8.46
CA PHE A 477 19.11 45.06 -9.19
C PHE A 477 18.96 44.65 -10.66
N GLU A 478 19.01 45.62 -11.56
CA GLU A 478 18.91 45.41 -13.01
C GLU A 478 19.92 46.36 -13.69
N ARG A 479 20.92 45.80 -14.39
CA ARG A 479 21.92 46.55 -15.17
C ARG A 479 22.66 47.66 -14.39
N GLY A 480 23.07 47.38 -13.15
CA GLY A 480 23.78 48.36 -12.31
C GLY A 480 22.87 49.33 -11.55
N HIS A 481 21.54 49.20 -11.65
CA HIS A 481 20.58 50.12 -11.05
C HIS A 481 19.61 49.40 -10.10
N PHE A 482 19.35 50.00 -8.93
CA PHE A 482 18.47 49.45 -7.91
C PHE A 482 17.05 50.04 -8.00
N ASN A 483 16.06 49.18 -7.93
CA ASN A 483 14.62 49.50 -7.92
C ASN A 483 13.95 48.88 -6.69
N TYR A 484 12.76 49.34 -6.31
CA TYR A 484 12.02 48.81 -5.15
C TYR A 484 10.89 47.87 -5.56
N ILE A 485 10.79 46.70 -4.93
CA ILE A 485 9.70 45.72 -5.14
C ILE A 485 8.64 45.92 -4.05
N GLY A 486 7.52 46.54 -4.39
CA GLY A 486 6.43 46.82 -3.47
C GLY A 486 5.52 45.62 -3.14
N ARG A 487 5.36 44.65 -4.04
CA ARG A 487 4.53 43.44 -3.80
C ARG A 487 5.14 42.21 -4.46
N ILE A 488 5.94 41.47 -3.70
CA ILE A 488 6.73 40.36 -4.22
C ILE A 488 5.84 39.21 -4.75
N GLU A 489 4.72 38.93 -4.09
CA GLU A 489 3.70 37.96 -4.52
C GLU A 489 3.19 38.23 -5.94
N GLN A 490 2.94 39.51 -6.24
CA GLN A 490 2.46 39.96 -7.55
C GLN A 490 3.57 39.98 -8.62
N LEU A 491 4.83 40.20 -8.24
CA LEU A 491 5.97 40.09 -9.15
C LEU A 491 6.21 38.63 -9.58
N PHE A 492 5.89 37.67 -8.72
CA PHE A 492 6.08 36.23 -8.93
C PHE A 492 4.81 35.45 -9.29
N HIS A 493 3.65 36.11 -9.38
CA HIS A 493 2.34 35.51 -9.65
C HIS A 493 1.96 34.35 -8.68
N VAL A 494 2.28 34.51 -7.39
CA VAL A 494 1.95 33.54 -6.34
C VAL A 494 1.04 34.14 -5.27
N ALA A 495 0.28 33.31 -4.54
CA ALA A 495 -0.62 33.79 -3.48
C ALA A 495 0.09 34.26 -2.20
N LYS A 496 1.27 33.67 -1.90
CA LYS A 496 2.18 34.05 -0.80
C LYS A 496 3.61 33.74 -1.22
N TYR A 497 4.58 34.53 -0.77
CA TYR A 497 6.00 34.33 -1.08
C TYR A 497 6.84 34.35 0.20
N CYS A 498 7.87 33.51 0.29
CA CYS A 498 8.74 33.43 1.47
C CYS A 498 10.22 33.44 1.05
N ILE A 499 10.94 34.47 1.47
CA ILE A 499 12.37 34.71 1.17
C ILE A 499 13.30 33.72 1.91
N ASP A 500 12.80 33.03 2.93
CA ASP A 500 13.54 32.01 3.67
C ASP A 500 13.50 30.61 3.04
N TYR A 501 12.59 30.35 2.10
CA TYR A 501 12.48 29.04 1.44
C TYR A 501 13.35 28.86 0.17
N LEU A 502 13.94 29.94 -0.34
CA LEU A 502 14.66 29.94 -1.63
C LEU A 502 16.16 29.65 -1.52
N ASP A 503 16.73 29.71 -0.32
CA ASP A 503 18.16 29.52 -0.13
C ASP A 503 18.50 28.04 0.18
N ARG A 504 18.58 27.23 -0.89
CA ARG A 504 19.21 25.90 -0.90
C ARG A 504 19.45 25.38 -2.32
N ASP A 505 20.53 25.87 -2.94
CA ASP A 505 21.43 25.10 -3.81
C ASP A 505 20.75 24.18 -4.87
N THR A 506 20.15 24.81 -5.90
CA THR A 506 19.24 24.16 -6.84
C THR A 506 19.88 23.61 -8.13
N ARG A 507 21.18 23.84 -8.38
CA ARG A 507 21.84 23.38 -9.62
C ARG A 507 22.58 22.04 -9.47
N ALA A 508 23.31 21.81 -8.38
CA ALA A 508 24.06 20.56 -8.18
C ALA A 508 23.16 19.33 -7.96
N LYS A 509 21.96 19.50 -7.36
CA LYS A 509 21.05 18.40 -7.01
C LYS A 509 20.05 18.01 -8.11
N ARG A 510 19.89 18.78 -9.20
CA ARG A 510 18.94 18.42 -10.29
C ARG A 510 19.27 17.09 -10.97
N ASN A 511 20.55 16.70 -11.02
CA ASN A 511 20.99 15.39 -11.55
C ASN A 511 20.89 14.22 -10.56
N ARG A 512 20.45 14.46 -9.31
CA ARG A 512 20.18 13.41 -8.30
C ARG A 512 18.79 13.56 -7.66
N ARG A 513 17.77 13.80 -8.49
CA ARG A 513 16.38 13.59 -8.06
C ARG A 513 16.12 12.08 -7.98
N SER A 514 15.86 11.56 -6.78
CA SER A 514 15.35 10.20 -6.57
C SER A 514 14.12 9.99 -7.45
N LEU A 515 14.17 9.04 -8.37
CA LEU A 515 13.04 8.71 -9.23
C LEU A 515 12.04 7.86 -8.43
N PRO A 516 10.84 8.37 -8.08
CA PRO A 516 9.85 7.54 -7.41
C PRO A 516 9.41 6.42 -8.38
N PRO A 517 9.20 5.20 -7.89
CA PRO A 517 8.64 4.13 -8.72
C PRO A 517 7.20 4.48 -9.11
N LYS A 518 6.93 4.47 -10.42
CA LYS A 518 5.59 4.77 -10.98
C LYS A 518 4.57 3.67 -10.65
N ARG A 519 5.05 2.46 -10.35
CA ARG A 519 4.31 1.40 -9.63
C ARG A 519 5.28 0.61 -8.75
N LEU A 520 4.84 0.28 -7.53
CA LEU A 520 5.57 -0.58 -6.59
C LEU A 520 4.61 -1.60 -6.00
N CYS A 521 4.81 -2.88 -6.32
CA CYS A 521 4.01 -3.99 -5.79
C CYS A 521 4.78 -4.65 -4.65
N THR A 522 4.29 -4.50 -3.42
CA THR A 522 4.98 -4.94 -2.19
C THR A 522 4.04 -5.67 -1.23
N THR A 523 4.61 -6.42 -0.29
CA THR A 523 3.93 -6.87 0.93
C THR A 523 4.95 -6.93 2.05
N GLY A 524 4.77 -6.10 3.08
CA GLY A 524 5.84 -5.81 4.03
C GLY A 524 7.08 -5.28 3.32
N LEU A 525 8.25 -5.84 3.63
CA LEU A 525 9.52 -5.48 2.99
C LEU A 525 9.74 -6.16 1.61
N LYS A 526 8.92 -7.14 1.23
CA LYS A 526 9.11 -7.89 -0.02
C LYS A 526 8.60 -7.09 -1.22
N ILE A 527 9.47 -6.88 -2.22
CA ILE A 527 9.14 -6.23 -3.50
C ILE A 527 8.92 -7.29 -4.57
N TYR A 528 7.68 -7.47 -5.03
CA TYR A 528 7.36 -8.40 -6.12
C TYR A 528 7.72 -7.80 -7.49
N SER A 529 7.41 -6.52 -7.68
CA SER A 529 7.87 -5.77 -8.85
C SER A 529 7.92 -4.27 -8.60
N MET A 530 8.83 -3.59 -9.29
CA MET A 530 8.97 -2.14 -9.26
C MET A 530 9.12 -1.62 -10.69
N ARG A 531 8.37 -0.60 -11.07
CA ARG A 531 8.46 0.03 -12.39
C ARG A 531 8.98 1.46 -12.27
N LEU A 532 10.10 1.73 -12.94
CA LEU A 532 10.64 3.08 -13.12
C LEU A 532 10.31 3.57 -14.54
N SER A 533 9.78 4.79 -14.65
CA SER A 533 9.56 5.48 -15.92
C SER A 533 9.26 6.96 -15.69
N GLY A 534 10.12 7.85 -16.20
CA GLY A 534 9.83 9.27 -16.39
C GLY A 534 9.27 9.56 -17.79
N ASN A 535 8.79 10.79 -18.03
CA ASN A 535 8.06 11.16 -19.27
C ASN A 535 8.88 11.10 -20.58
N ASN A 536 10.18 10.78 -20.54
CA ASN A 536 11.02 10.52 -21.71
C ASN A 536 12.10 9.43 -21.43
N GLN A 537 11.81 8.46 -20.55
CA GLN A 537 12.78 7.44 -20.12
C GLN A 537 12.34 6.02 -20.47
N ARG A 538 13.31 5.14 -20.75
CA ARG A 538 13.06 3.70 -20.98
C ARG A 538 12.28 3.10 -19.81
N ARG A 539 11.26 2.28 -20.12
CA ARG A 539 10.42 1.60 -19.13
C ARG A 539 11.18 0.44 -18.47
N ILE A 540 11.85 0.70 -17.35
CA ILE A 540 12.56 -0.32 -16.57
C ILE A 540 11.58 -0.97 -15.59
N THR A 541 11.52 -2.30 -15.57
CA THR A 541 10.72 -3.07 -14.61
C THR A 541 11.61 -4.10 -13.91
N PHE A 542 11.76 -3.95 -12.60
CA PHE A 542 12.40 -4.94 -11.74
C PHE A 542 11.37 -5.99 -11.33
N LYS A 543 11.78 -7.25 -11.31
CA LYS A 543 10.99 -8.39 -10.85
C LYS A 543 11.89 -9.29 -10.00
N ASP A 544 11.35 -9.77 -8.90
CA ASP A 544 12.03 -10.67 -7.99
C ASP A 544 11.86 -12.12 -8.48
N SER A 545 12.98 -12.75 -8.85
CA SER A 545 13.06 -14.09 -9.45
C SER A 545 12.66 -15.21 -8.50
N ILE A 546 12.73 -15.00 -7.17
CA ILE A 546 12.34 -16.01 -6.18
C ILE A 546 10.84 -16.37 -6.30
N ASN A 547 10.03 -15.45 -6.83
CA ASN A 547 8.59 -15.65 -7.06
C ASN A 547 8.26 -16.57 -8.24
N TYR A 548 9.28 -17.12 -8.91
CA TYR A 548 9.14 -18.12 -9.98
C TYR A 548 9.82 -19.44 -9.60
N PHE A 549 11.01 -19.37 -9.00
CA PHE A 549 11.85 -20.56 -8.76
C PHE A 549 11.71 -21.19 -7.37
N PHE A 550 11.35 -20.42 -6.34
CA PHE A 550 11.17 -20.88 -4.95
C PHE A 550 12.34 -21.67 -4.33
N CYS A 551 13.58 -21.47 -4.78
CA CYS A 551 14.76 -22.16 -4.26
C CYS A 551 16.01 -21.25 -4.22
N GLU A 552 17.07 -21.74 -3.58
CA GLU A 552 18.38 -21.08 -3.53
C GLU A 552 19.06 -21.06 -4.92
N LEU A 553 19.87 -20.03 -5.18
CA LEU A 553 20.55 -19.83 -6.46
C LEU A 553 21.45 -21.01 -6.88
N ASP A 554 22.11 -21.66 -5.91
CA ASP A 554 22.95 -22.85 -6.11
C ASP A 554 22.15 -24.05 -6.63
N ALA A 555 20.89 -24.19 -6.20
CA ALA A 555 20.00 -25.23 -6.69
C ALA A 555 19.60 -25.03 -8.15
N LEU A 556 19.69 -23.81 -8.70
CA LEU A 556 19.35 -23.52 -10.09
C LEU A 556 20.34 -24.12 -11.09
N VAL A 557 21.62 -24.26 -10.71
CA VAL A 557 22.65 -24.93 -11.53
C VAL A 557 22.20 -26.34 -11.89
N LYS A 558 21.83 -27.14 -10.88
CA LYS A 558 21.31 -28.49 -11.06
C LYS A 558 19.90 -28.52 -11.62
N SER A 559 19.10 -27.48 -11.37
CA SER A 559 17.74 -27.41 -11.90
C SER A 559 17.76 -27.26 -13.42
N PHE A 560 18.56 -26.34 -13.96
CA PHE A 560 18.56 -26.02 -15.38
C PHE A 560 19.70 -26.67 -16.19
N ASP A 561 20.43 -27.61 -15.57
CA ASP A 561 21.59 -28.31 -16.13
C ASP A 561 22.61 -27.32 -16.73
N LEU A 562 23.01 -26.35 -15.92
CA LEU A 562 23.90 -25.28 -16.35
C LEU A 562 25.35 -25.79 -16.49
N PRO A 563 26.12 -25.30 -17.48
CA PRO A 563 27.50 -25.70 -17.71
C PRO A 563 28.38 -25.61 -16.45
N ALA A 564 29.21 -26.64 -16.23
CA ALA A 564 30.02 -26.78 -15.01
C ALA A 564 31.15 -25.73 -14.88
N ASP A 565 31.56 -25.11 -15.98
CA ASP A 565 32.48 -23.98 -16.03
C ASP A 565 31.81 -22.66 -15.59
N LEU A 566 30.54 -22.46 -15.98
CA LEU A 566 29.69 -21.38 -15.46
C LEU A 566 29.44 -21.56 -13.96
N ALA A 567 29.27 -22.80 -13.52
CA ALA A 567 29.04 -23.19 -12.14
C ALA A 567 30.30 -23.75 -11.46
N THR A 568 31.39 -22.96 -11.45
CA THR A 568 32.52 -23.20 -10.55
C THR A 568 31.97 -23.39 -9.13
N VAL A 569 32.15 -24.59 -8.57
CA VAL A 569 31.53 -25.04 -7.31
C VAL A 569 31.61 -23.91 -6.29
N LYS A 570 30.44 -23.34 -5.95
CA LYS A 570 30.36 -22.08 -5.21
C LYS A 570 31.18 -22.19 -3.92
N PRO A 571 32.36 -21.55 -3.83
CA PRO A 571 33.21 -21.72 -2.66
C PRO A 571 32.50 -21.13 -1.46
N PHE A 572 32.77 -21.69 -0.28
CA PHE A 572 32.28 -21.08 0.94
C PHE A 572 32.82 -19.65 1.03
N PHE A 573 31.95 -18.71 1.42
CA PHE A 573 32.27 -17.29 1.40
C PHE A 573 32.26 -16.72 2.82
N PRO A 574 33.28 -15.94 3.22
CA PRO A 574 33.40 -15.41 4.58
C PRO A 574 32.52 -14.16 4.75
N TYR A 575 31.20 -14.35 4.89
CA TYR A 575 30.22 -13.26 4.93
C TYR A 575 30.50 -12.23 6.05
N LEU A 576 31.03 -12.64 7.19
CA LEU A 576 31.33 -11.74 8.31
C LEU A 576 32.64 -10.96 8.11
N TYR A 577 33.49 -11.37 7.15
CA TYR A 577 34.76 -10.70 6.83
C TYR A 577 34.56 -9.44 5.95
N ILE A 578 33.33 -9.19 5.45
CA ILE A 578 33.01 -8.09 4.54
C ILE A 578 33.08 -6.74 5.28
N GLN A 579 34.27 -6.14 5.29
CA GLN A 579 34.55 -4.84 5.90
C GLN A 579 35.44 -4.01 4.96
N ARG A 580 35.28 -2.67 4.97
CA ARG A 580 36.05 -1.77 4.07
C ARG A 580 37.56 -1.95 4.20
N GLN A 581 38.05 -2.13 5.43
CA GLN A 581 39.46 -2.33 5.74
C GLN A 581 40.05 -3.60 5.09
N HIS A 582 39.27 -4.67 4.94
CA HIS A 582 39.75 -5.95 4.40
C HIS A 582 39.71 -6.01 2.86
N LEU A 583 39.08 -5.05 2.17
CA LEU A 583 38.84 -5.12 0.71
C LEU A 583 40.12 -5.34 -0.10
N HIS A 584 41.20 -4.64 0.24
CA HIS A 584 42.46 -4.65 -0.50
C HIS A 584 43.55 -5.49 0.18
N GLN A 585 43.30 -5.98 1.40
CA GLN A 585 44.24 -6.82 2.13
C GLN A 585 44.34 -8.19 1.45
N ARG A 586 45.57 -8.62 1.12
CA ARG A 586 45.86 -9.97 0.63
C ARG A 586 46.39 -10.80 1.79
N LEU A 587 45.70 -11.89 2.09
CA LEU A 587 46.09 -12.93 3.04
C LEU A 587 46.85 -14.04 2.31
N ALA A 588 47.78 -14.69 3.00
CA ALA A 588 48.53 -15.83 2.45
C ALA A 588 47.68 -17.11 2.32
N GLY A 589 46.64 -17.24 3.15
CA GLY A 589 45.64 -18.31 3.10
C GLY A 589 44.22 -17.76 3.28
N LEU A 590 43.27 -18.60 3.67
CA LEU A 590 41.88 -18.22 3.90
C LEU A 590 41.70 -17.32 5.14
N PRO A 591 40.67 -16.46 5.20
CA PRO A 591 40.21 -15.82 6.42
C PRO A 591 39.88 -16.83 7.54
N PRO A 592 39.94 -16.44 8.82
CA PRO A 592 39.58 -17.33 9.94
C PRO A 592 38.19 -17.96 9.82
N MET A 593 38.07 -19.22 10.25
CA MET A 593 36.89 -20.07 10.07
C MET A 593 35.59 -19.44 10.62
N GLU A 594 35.68 -18.71 11.72
CA GLU A 594 34.58 -17.95 12.34
C GLU A 594 33.87 -17.01 11.35
N PHE A 595 34.59 -16.41 10.40
CA PHE A 595 33.99 -15.46 9.45
C PHE A 595 33.04 -16.10 8.43
N TYR A 596 33.02 -17.43 8.35
CA TYR A 596 32.12 -18.23 7.51
C TYR A 596 30.84 -18.67 8.25
N ALA A 597 30.73 -18.40 9.57
CA ALA A 597 29.61 -18.78 10.44
C ALA A 597 29.20 -20.27 10.36
N PRO A 598 30.13 -21.24 10.56
CA PRO A 598 29.88 -22.68 10.37
C PRO A 598 28.73 -23.23 11.21
N ASP A 599 28.47 -22.67 12.39
CA ASP A 599 27.42 -23.16 13.30
C ASP A 599 26.01 -22.73 12.87
N THR A 600 25.89 -21.86 11.86
CA THR A 600 24.62 -21.56 11.18
C THR A 600 24.31 -22.54 10.03
N MET A 601 25.25 -23.41 9.66
CA MET A 601 25.10 -24.35 8.56
C MET A 601 24.41 -25.65 8.97
N LYS A 602 23.54 -26.20 8.11
CA LYS A 602 23.01 -27.57 8.25
C LYS A 602 24.16 -28.58 8.33
N ALA A 603 23.99 -29.67 9.08
CA ALA A 603 25.03 -30.67 9.37
C ALA A 603 25.86 -31.09 8.14
N ASP A 604 25.21 -31.52 7.06
CA ASP A 604 25.90 -31.95 5.83
C ASP A 604 26.73 -30.84 5.17
N LYS A 605 26.23 -29.60 5.21
CA LYS A 605 26.90 -28.42 4.66
C LYS A 605 28.07 -27.99 5.54
N ARG A 606 27.94 -28.10 6.87
CA ARG A 606 29.00 -27.90 7.86
C ARG A 606 30.14 -28.90 7.68
N GLN A 607 29.83 -30.19 7.48
CA GLN A 607 30.86 -31.20 7.19
C GLN A 607 31.59 -30.93 5.88
N LYS A 608 30.89 -30.53 4.82
CA LYS A 608 31.49 -30.14 3.54
C LYS A 608 32.39 -28.89 3.68
N PHE A 609 31.96 -27.92 4.49
CA PHE A 609 32.75 -26.73 4.80
C PHE A 609 34.05 -27.06 5.51
N LEU A 610 34.01 -27.85 6.59
CA LEU A 610 35.21 -28.18 7.37
C LEU A 610 36.28 -28.86 6.50
N ARG A 611 35.89 -29.89 5.73
CA ARG A 611 36.80 -30.57 4.78
C ARG A 611 37.35 -29.61 3.71
N TRP A 612 36.52 -28.69 3.19
CA TRP A 612 36.94 -27.69 2.22
C TRP A 612 37.93 -26.67 2.80
N TYR A 613 37.72 -26.26 4.05
CA TYR A 613 38.55 -25.27 4.75
C TYR A 613 39.92 -25.85 5.13
N GLU A 614 39.96 -27.10 5.59
CA GLU A 614 41.20 -27.82 5.90
C GLU A 614 42.07 -28.09 4.66
N THR A 615 41.46 -28.22 3.47
CA THR A 615 42.16 -28.57 2.21
C THR A 615 42.50 -27.36 1.33
N ASN A 616 41.91 -26.18 1.56
CA ASN A 616 42.22 -24.97 0.79
C ASN A 616 43.17 -24.04 1.53
N ASN A 617 44.38 -23.86 1.00
CA ASN A 617 45.34 -22.84 1.46
C ASN A 617 45.62 -21.79 0.37
N ASN A 618 44.58 -21.37 -0.35
CA ASN A 618 44.70 -20.39 -1.42
C ASN A 618 44.82 -18.97 -0.85
N ALA A 619 45.70 -18.16 -1.44
CA ALA A 619 45.83 -16.75 -1.09
C ALA A 619 44.50 -16.00 -1.35
N PHE A 620 44.08 -15.18 -0.39
CA PHE A 620 42.75 -14.56 -0.39
C PHE A 620 42.85 -13.03 -0.42
N GLN A 621 42.15 -12.37 -1.34
CA GLN A 621 41.85 -10.94 -1.25
C GLN A 621 40.34 -10.74 -1.39
N LEU A 622 39.75 -10.01 -0.43
CA LEU A 622 38.29 -9.85 -0.35
C LEU A 622 37.70 -9.22 -1.62
N ARG A 623 38.33 -8.20 -2.23
CA ARG A 623 37.83 -7.55 -3.45
C ARG A 623 37.84 -8.46 -4.67
N GLU A 624 38.92 -9.21 -4.90
CA GLU A 624 39.01 -10.20 -5.98
C GLU A 624 37.91 -11.26 -5.84
N GLN A 625 37.77 -11.81 -4.62
CA GLN A 625 36.80 -12.85 -4.31
C GLN A 625 35.34 -12.35 -4.35
N LEU A 626 35.05 -11.13 -3.88
CA LEU A 626 33.73 -10.50 -4.02
C LEU A 626 33.33 -10.29 -5.49
N ILE A 627 34.26 -9.84 -6.34
CA ILE A 627 33.99 -9.64 -7.77
C ILE A 627 33.66 -10.98 -8.41
N MET A 628 34.49 -12.01 -8.18
CA MET A 628 34.27 -13.36 -8.71
C MET A 628 32.92 -13.94 -8.25
N TYR A 629 32.61 -13.85 -6.95
CA TYR A 629 31.35 -14.33 -6.36
C TYR A 629 30.13 -13.62 -6.95
N CYS A 630 30.15 -12.28 -7.05
CA CYS A 630 29.05 -11.50 -7.61
C CYS A 630 28.86 -11.73 -9.13
N VAL A 631 29.94 -11.89 -9.88
CA VAL A 631 29.86 -12.22 -11.32
C VAL A 631 29.26 -13.61 -11.52
N ASN A 632 29.67 -14.60 -10.74
CA ASN A 632 29.13 -15.96 -10.77
C ASN A 632 27.62 -15.97 -10.42
N ASP A 633 27.21 -15.31 -9.34
CA ASP A 633 25.79 -15.25 -8.94
C ASP A 633 24.89 -14.60 -10.02
N VAL A 634 25.38 -13.56 -10.70
CA VAL A 634 24.67 -12.94 -11.83
C VAL A 634 24.66 -13.85 -13.06
N ALA A 635 25.75 -14.58 -13.34
CA ALA A 635 25.83 -15.51 -14.46
C ALA A 635 24.88 -16.70 -14.31
N ILE A 636 24.89 -17.38 -13.15
CA ILE A 636 23.95 -18.47 -12.83
C ILE A 636 22.51 -17.99 -12.98
N LEU A 637 22.15 -16.83 -12.42
CA LEU A 637 20.79 -16.31 -12.52
C LEU A 637 20.42 -15.95 -13.97
N ARG A 638 21.35 -15.40 -14.76
CA ARG A 638 21.13 -15.06 -16.18
C ARG A 638 20.80 -16.31 -17.00
N GLU A 639 21.62 -17.34 -16.93
CA GLU A 639 21.41 -18.57 -17.71
C GLU A 639 20.17 -19.34 -17.24
N SER A 640 19.93 -19.40 -15.92
CA SER A 640 18.68 -19.95 -15.35
C SER A 640 17.44 -19.25 -15.91
N VAL A 641 17.46 -17.92 -15.98
CA VAL A 641 16.36 -17.11 -16.53
C VAL A 641 16.20 -17.32 -18.04
N ILE A 642 17.28 -17.48 -18.80
CA ILE A 642 17.23 -17.79 -20.23
C ILE A 642 16.60 -19.17 -20.45
N ARG A 643 17.09 -20.21 -19.75
CA ARG A 643 16.57 -21.59 -19.86
C ARG A 643 15.11 -21.68 -19.43
N PHE A 644 14.73 -21.01 -18.34
CA PHE A 644 13.33 -20.91 -17.90
C PHE A 644 12.42 -20.23 -18.93
N ARG A 645 12.89 -19.16 -19.59
CA ARG A 645 12.12 -18.49 -20.68
C ARG A 645 11.90 -19.43 -21.87
N GLN A 646 12.93 -20.20 -22.26
CA GLN A 646 12.84 -21.20 -23.33
C GLN A 646 11.81 -22.28 -22.98
N LEU A 647 12.01 -22.98 -21.85
CA LEU A 647 11.15 -24.08 -21.41
C LEU A 647 9.68 -23.65 -21.22
N ILE A 648 9.42 -22.46 -20.67
CA ILE A 648 8.06 -21.92 -20.60
C ILE A 648 7.52 -21.65 -22.02
N GLY A 649 8.28 -20.99 -22.89
CA GLY A 649 7.85 -20.68 -24.26
C GLY A 649 7.50 -21.93 -25.08
N GLU A 650 8.33 -22.97 -24.98
CA GLU A 650 8.14 -24.29 -25.60
C GLU A 650 6.82 -24.95 -25.18
N HIS A 651 6.45 -24.87 -23.89
CA HIS A 651 5.26 -25.54 -23.34
C HIS A 651 4.01 -24.66 -23.17
N THR A 652 4.07 -23.37 -23.51
CA THR A 652 2.95 -22.41 -23.29
C THR A 652 2.68 -21.48 -24.49
N GLN A 653 2.86 -22.01 -25.71
CA GLN A 653 2.58 -21.30 -26.97
C GLN A 653 3.32 -19.95 -27.07
N GLY A 654 4.62 -19.95 -26.76
CA GLY A 654 5.48 -18.76 -26.84
C GLY A 654 5.22 -17.68 -25.79
N LEU A 655 4.50 -17.96 -24.71
CA LEU A 655 4.26 -17.01 -23.62
C LEU A 655 5.56 -16.73 -22.86
N ASP A 656 6.03 -15.48 -22.86
CA ASP A 656 7.18 -15.08 -22.04
C ASP A 656 6.77 -14.87 -20.56
N PRO A 657 7.35 -15.62 -19.60
CA PRO A 657 6.91 -15.57 -18.20
C PRO A 657 7.14 -14.21 -17.53
N PHE A 658 8.20 -13.48 -17.92
CA PHE A 658 8.60 -12.23 -17.27
C PHE A 658 7.94 -10.98 -17.86
N THR A 659 7.21 -11.08 -18.97
CA THR A 659 6.32 -10.00 -19.43
C THR A 659 4.88 -10.22 -18.94
N ASN A 660 4.38 -11.45 -19.02
CA ASN A 660 2.98 -11.80 -18.72
C ASN A 660 2.63 -11.79 -17.23
N ALA A 661 3.54 -12.24 -16.35
CA ALA A 661 3.30 -12.36 -14.91
C ALA A 661 4.40 -11.67 -14.09
N SER A 662 4.22 -11.56 -12.77
CA SER A 662 5.29 -11.17 -11.81
C SER A 662 5.56 -12.24 -10.74
N THR A 663 4.92 -13.41 -10.89
CA THR A 663 4.85 -14.51 -9.92
C THR A 663 4.41 -15.78 -10.65
N ALA A 664 4.84 -16.96 -10.22
CA ALA A 664 4.38 -18.26 -10.70
C ALA A 664 2.85 -18.42 -10.75
N ALA A 665 2.12 -18.04 -9.70
CA ALA A 665 0.65 -18.13 -9.68
C ALA A 665 -0.02 -17.26 -10.77
N GLY A 666 0.54 -16.09 -11.05
CA GLY A 666 0.14 -15.25 -12.18
C GLY A 666 0.49 -15.87 -13.53
N LEU A 667 1.61 -16.59 -13.63
CA LEU A 667 2.02 -17.30 -14.83
C LEU A 667 1.08 -18.46 -15.12
N ALA A 668 0.80 -19.30 -14.11
CA ALA A 668 -0.16 -20.39 -14.16
C ALA A 668 -1.52 -19.95 -14.70
N LEU A 669 -2.05 -18.83 -14.20
CA LEU A 669 -3.32 -18.27 -14.68
C LEU A 669 -3.23 -17.71 -16.10
N SER A 670 -2.15 -17.01 -16.47
CA SER A 670 -1.96 -16.54 -17.85
C SER A 670 -1.85 -17.70 -18.84
N THR A 671 -1.19 -18.79 -18.45
CA THR A 671 -1.10 -20.04 -19.23
C THR A 671 -2.47 -20.71 -19.36
N LEU A 672 -3.24 -20.86 -18.28
CA LEU A 672 -4.62 -21.36 -18.34
C LEU A 672 -5.46 -20.54 -19.34
N ARG A 673 -5.47 -19.21 -19.17
CA ARG A 673 -6.26 -18.29 -19.99
C ARG A 673 -5.86 -18.21 -21.47
N ARG A 674 -4.59 -18.47 -21.79
CA ARG A 674 -4.07 -18.42 -23.17
C ARG A 674 -4.24 -19.75 -23.90
N CYS A 675 -3.99 -20.87 -23.22
CA CYS A 675 -3.78 -22.16 -23.87
C CYS A 675 -4.88 -23.21 -23.59
N PHE A 676 -5.73 -23.01 -22.56
CA PHE A 676 -6.65 -24.04 -22.07
C PHE A 676 -8.09 -23.58 -21.84
N LEU A 677 -8.31 -22.29 -21.57
CA LEU A 677 -9.65 -21.77 -21.21
C LEU A 677 -10.39 -21.19 -22.44
N PRO A 678 -11.61 -21.65 -22.75
CA PRO A 678 -12.45 -21.02 -23.76
C PRO A 678 -12.83 -19.58 -23.40
N ALA A 679 -13.15 -18.78 -24.41
CA ALA A 679 -13.64 -17.42 -24.21
C ALA A 679 -14.91 -17.40 -23.33
N ASN A 680 -14.99 -16.41 -22.43
CA ASN A 680 -16.15 -16.16 -21.55
C ASN A 680 -16.59 -17.32 -20.61
N ARG A 681 -15.77 -18.37 -20.43
CA ARG A 681 -16.16 -19.56 -19.64
C ARG A 681 -16.16 -19.35 -18.12
N LEU A 682 -15.22 -18.57 -17.57
CA LEU A 682 -15.16 -18.23 -16.15
C LEU A 682 -15.85 -16.90 -15.85
N VAL A 683 -16.75 -16.89 -14.87
CA VAL A 683 -17.49 -15.70 -14.44
C VAL A 683 -16.83 -15.02 -13.24
N HIS A 684 -16.79 -13.69 -13.29
CA HIS A 684 -16.30 -12.84 -12.22
C HIS A 684 -17.41 -12.57 -11.20
N SER A 685 -17.30 -13.15 -10.00
CA SER A 685 -18.21 -12.85 -8.89
C SER A 685 -17.84 -11.53 -8.18
N PRO A 686 -18.83 -10.71 -7.80
CA PRO A 686 -18.58 -9.47 -7.06
C PRO A 686 -18.03 -9.74 -5.65
N GLU A 687 -17.09 -8.90 -5.21
CA GLU A 687 -16.55 -8.95 -3.85
C GLU A 687 -17.64 -8.61 -2.84
N GLY A 688 -17.84 -9.50 -1.87
CA GLY A 688 -18.86 -9.38 -0.82
C GLY A 688 -20.29 -9.67 -1.26
N GLY A 689 -20.50 -10.27 -2.43
CA GLY A 689 -21.78 -10.85 -2.82
C GLY A 689 -22.57 -10.08 -3.88
N TYR A 690 -23.50 -10.77 -4.56
CA TYR A 690 -24.36 -10.16 -5.59
C TYR A 690 -25.35 -9.13 -5.01
N LEU A 691 -25.73 -9.26 -3.74
CA LEU A 691 -26.67 -8.36 -3.06
C LEU A 691 -25.99 -7.17 -2.35
N ARG A 692 -24.65 -7.12 -2.30
CA ARG A 692 -23.86 -6.11 -1.57
C ARG A 692 -24.02 -4.67 -2.06
N GLY A 693 -24.55 -4.48 -3.27
CA GLY A 693 -24.78 -3.16 -3.86
C GLY A 693 -25.89 -2.35 -3.17
N ARG A 694 -26.64 -2.97 -2.26
CA ARG A 694 -27.75 -2.39 -1.50
C ARG A 694 -27.20 -1.64 -0.29
N ARG A 695 -27.59 -0.38 -0.13
CA ARG A 695 -26.99 0.61 0.78
C ARG A 695 -27.71 0.68 2.14
N ALA A 696 -28.10 -0.46 2.70
CA ALA A 696 -28.68 -0.51 4.03
C ALA A 696 -27.61 -0.55 5.14
N SER A 697 -27.85 0.17 6.24
CA SER A 697 -27.03 0.05 7.45
C SER A 697 -27.40 -1.21 8.24
N ALA A 698 -26.43 -1.80 8.95
CA ALA A 698 -26.70 -2.97 9.79
C ALA A 698 -27.70 -2.64 10.91
N GLU A 699 -27.65 -1.42 11.45
CA GLU A 699 -28.62 -0.95 12.44
C GLU A 699 -30.03 -0.78 11.86
N SER A 700 -30.18 -0.29 10.61
CA SER A 700 -31.47 -0.22 9.89
C SER A 700 -32.10 -1.61 9.75
N GLN A 701 -31.37 -2.57 9.18
CA GLN A 701 -31.89 -3.93 8.96
C GLN A 701 -32.23 -4.63 10.29
N ARG A 702 -31.45 -4.37 11.34
CA ARG A 702 -31.75 -4.86 12.69
C ARG A 702 -32.98 -4.21 13.31
N TYR A 703 -33.18 -2.92 13.06
CA TYR A 703 -34.38 -2.22 13.50
C TYR A 703 -35.63 -2.74 12.79
N ILE A 704 -35.58 -2.92 11.47
CA ILE A 704 -36.69 -3.48 10.68
C ILE A 704 -37.04 -4.88 11.17
N ARG A 705 -36.04 -5.75 11.37
CA ARG A 705 -36.30 -7.11 11.89
C ARG A 705 -36.82 -7.11 13.32
N PHE A 706 -36.41 -6.15 14.15
CA PHE A 706 -36.99 -5.94 15.48
C PHE A 706 -38.46 -5.48 15.38
N PHE A 707 -38.77 -4.56 14.46
CA PHE A 707 -40.13 -4.08 14.21
C PHE A 707 -41.07 -5.21 13.80
N GLU A 708 -40.66 -6.11 12.89
CA GLU A 708 -41.45 -7.30 12.52
C GLU A 708 -41.73 -8.24 13.70
N LEU A 709 -40.76 -8.40 14.61
CA LEU A 709 -40.92 -9.26 15.79
C LEU A 709 -41.88 -8.67 16.83
N GLU A 710 -41.92 -7.33 16.96
CA GLU A 710 -42.87 -6.63 17.85
C GLU A 710 -44.25 -6.42 17.20
N ASN A 711 -44.38 -6.60 15.88
CA ASN A 711 -45.64 -6.45 15.13
C ASN A 711 -45.99 -7.74 14.37
N PRO A 712 -46.51 -8.78 15.03
CA PRO A 712 -46.90 -10.04 14.38
C PRO A 712 -47.89 -9.79 13.22
N GLY A 713 -47.52 -10.24 12.02
CA GLY A 713 -48.28 -9.98 10.78
C GLY A 713 -47.67 -8.89 9.88
N ALA A 714 -46.68 -8.13 10.36
CA ALA A 714 -45.90 -7.27 9.50
C ALA A 714 -44.97 -8.08 8.59
N GLN A 715 -45.01 -7.78 7.28
CA GLN A 715 -44.04 -8.23 6.30
C GLN A 715 -43.38 -6.98 5.72
N VAL A 716 -42.17 -6.64 6.19
CA VAL A 716 -41.48 -5.42 5.77
C VAL A 716 -40.52 -5.75 4.65
N GLN A 717 -40.89 -5.38 3.42
CA GLN A 717 -39.98 -5.41 2.29
C GLN A 717 -38.80 -4.48 2.59
N CYS A 718 -37.57 -4.99 2.54
CA CYS A 718 -36.37 -4.22 2.82
C CYS A 718 -35.17 -4.79 2.06
N ALA A 719 -33.98 -4.19 2.20
CA ALA A 719 -32.79 -4.54 1.43
C ALA A 719 -32.36 -6.03 1.48
N SER A 720 -32.79 -6.80 2.47
CA SER A 720 -32.56 -8.26 2.56
C SER A 720 -33.35 -9.09 1.54
N TRP A 721 -34.49 -8.60 1.03
CA TRP A 721 -35.39 -9.35 0.14
C TRP A 721 -34.78 -9.56 -1.26
N SER A 722 -35.12 -10.65 -1.96
CA SER A 722 -34.62 -10.96 -3.32
C SER A 722 -34.77 -9.78 -4.30
N VAL A 723 -35.92 -9.12 -4.28
CA VAL A 723 -36.29 -7.95 -5.10
C VAL A 723 -35.51 -6.68 -4.76
N GLY A 724 -34.92 -6.59 -3.56
CA GLY A 724 -34.05 -5.49 -3.11
C GLY A 724 -34.68 -4.49 -2.16
N GLU A 725 -34.00 -3.35 -2.00
CA GLU A 725 -34.52 -2.18 -1.27
C GLU A 725 -35.96 -1.91 -1.73
N ALA A 726 -36.87 -1.64 -0.78
CA ALA A 726 -38.25 -1.42 -1.14
C ALA A 726 -38.37 -0.15 -1.99
N HIS A 727 -39.16 -0.24 -3.06
CA HIS A 727 -39.50 0.89 -3.92
C HIS A 727 -40.99 1.18 -3.74
N ILE A 728 -41.36 2.45 -3.73
CA ILE A 728 -42.77 2.85 -3.78
C ILE A 728 -43.17 2.94 -5.25
N GLU A 729 -43.90 1.92 -5.73
CA GLU A 729 -44.32 1.78 -7.12
C GLU A 729 -43.15 1.83 -8.14
N ASP A 730 -43.44 2.03 -9.42
CA ASP A 730 -42.45 2.23 -10.48
C ASP A 730 -41.74 3.61 -10.42
N SER A 731 -41.98 4.41 -9.37
CA SER A 731 -41.44 5.77 -9.23
C SER A 731 -39.91 5.82 -9.07
N GLY A 732 -39.27 4.69 -8.76
CA GLY A 732 -37.85 4.62 -8.41
C GLY A 732 -37.51 5.11 -7.00
N TYR A 733 -38.50 5.55 -6.21
CA TYR A 733 -38.28 6.06 -4.86
C TYR A 733 -38.02 4.92 -3.87
N ARG A 734 -36.78 4.83 -3.37
CA ARG A 734 -36.36 3.78 -2.44
C ARG A 734 -36.58 4.17 -0.99
N VAL A 735 -36.88 3.19 -0.14
CA VAL A 735 -36.98 3.31 1.33
C VAL A 735 -36.20 2.21 2.05
N ASP A 736 -35.82 2.46 3.32
CA ASP A 736 -35.13 1.46 4.17
C ASP A 736 -35.98 0.19 4.36
N GLY A 737 -37.29 0.36 4.62
CA GLY A 737 -38.28 -0.71 4.63
C GLY A 737 -39.69 -0.22 4.28
N LEU A 738 -40.52 -1.09 3.69
CA LEU A 738 -41.91 -0.81 3.33
C LEU A 738 -42.79 -1.97 3.77
N TRP A 739 -43.81 -1.68 4.58
CA TRP A 739 -44.87 -2.64 4.88
C TRP A 739 -46.12 -2.27 4.08
N VAL A 740 -46.40 -3.05 3.04
CA VAL A 740 -47.67 -2.94 2.30
C VAL A 740 -48.76 -3.54 3.19
N ARG A 741 -49.78 -2.73 3.52
CA ARG A 741 -50.91 -3.11 4.37
C ARG A 741 -52.17 -3.26 3.53
N GLU A 742 -53.11 -4.09 3.98
CA GLU A 742 -54.40 -4.25 3.31
C GLU A 742 -55.23 -2.97 3.41
N GLN A 743 -56.02 -2.68 2.38
CA GLN A 743 -56.92 -1.53 2.37
C GLN A 743 -57.94 -1.64 3.52
N PRO A 744 -58.28 -0.53 4.21
CA PRO A 744 -58.04 0.87 3.83
C PRO A 744 -56.71 1.47 4.34
N LEU A 745 -55.81 0.69 4.92
CA LEU A 745 -54.55 1.22 5.45
C LEU A 745 -53.56 1.55 4.31
N ARG A 746 -52.90 2.70 4.42
CA ARG A 746 -51.79 3.09 3.52
C ARG A 746 -50.59 2.17 3.71
N PRO A 747 -49.67 2.02 2.73
CA PRO A 747 -48.36 1.43 2.99
C PRO A 747 -47.63 2.21 4.10
N LEU A 748 -46.85 1.52 4.94
CA LEU A 748 -46.02 2.15 5.97
C LEU A 748 -44.55 2.12 5.56
N ALA A 749 -43.96 3.28 5.29
CA ALA A 749 -42.54 3.45 5.02
C ALA A 749 -41.76 3.61 6.33
N ILE A 750 -40.79 2.73 6.56
CA ILE A 750 -39.86 2.76 7.70
C ILE A 750 -38.53 3.35 7.20
N GLU A 751 -38.04 4.41 7.85
CA GLU A 751 -36.82 5.12 7.46
C GLU A 751 -35.84 5.24 8.63
N TRP A 752 -34.58 4.83 8.44
CA TRP A 752 -33.56 4.82 9.49
C TRP A 752 -32.60 6.03 9.36
N MET A 753 -32.85 7.05 10.17
CA MET A 753 -32.13 8.32 10.11
C MET A 753 -30.80 8.27 10.87
N GLY A 754 -29.78 7.74 10.20
CA GLY A 754 -28.38 7.80 10.63
C GLY A 754 -27.88 9.24 10.74
N CYS A 755 -27.61 9.73 11.96
CA CYS A 755 -27.44 11.15 12.27
C CYS A 755 -26.42 11.91 11.39
N TYR A 756 -25.26 11.30 11.11
CA TYR A 756 -24.19 11.90 10.30
C TYR A 756 -24.55 12.05 8.81
N TYR A 757 -25.42 11.17 8.30
CA TYR A 757 -25.85 11.16 6.90
C TYR A 757 -27.08 12.05 6.67
N HIS A 758 -27.89 12.26 7.70
CA HIS A 758 -29.19 12.95 7.64
C HIS A 758 -29.23 14.30 8.37
N GLY A 759 -28.10 14.78 8.92
CA GLY A 759 -28.00 16.14 9.48
C GLY A 759 -28.74 16.38 10.80
N CYS A 760 -28.88 15.34 11.63
CA CYS A 760 -29.65 15.34 12.89
C CYS A 760 -29.47 16.63 13.72
N PRO A 761 -30.54 17.41 14.00
CA PRO A 761 -30.46 18.65 14.76
C PRO A 761 -29.82 18.48 16.14
N ASP A 762 -30.20 17.44 16.88
CA ASP A 762 -29.74 17.21 18.27
C ASP A 762 -28.25 16.84 18.34
N CYS A 763 -27.76 16.07 17.35
CA CYS A 763 -26.36 15.65 17.30
C CYS A 763 -25.43 16.70 16.67
N PHE A 764 -25.98 17.57 15.81
CA PHE A 764 -25.22 18.57 15.04
C PHE A 764 -25.86 19.96 15.17
N PRO A 765 -25.74 20.60 16.36
CA PRO A 765 -26.29 21.94 16.59
C PRO A 765 -25.56 23.03 15.81
N ASN A 766 -24.28 22.83 15.47
CA ASN A 766 -23.58 23.69 14.51
C ASN A 766 -24.00 23.31 13.08
N ARG A 767 -25.01 24.01 12.58
CA ARG A 767 -25.64 23.75 11.28
C ARG A 767 -24.71 23.91 10.08
N GLN A 768 -23.65 24.71 10.22
CA GLN A 768 -22.61 24.93 9.20
C GLN A 768 -21.48 23.87 9.22
N GLN A 769 -21.48 22.94 10.17
CA GLN A 769 -20.51 21.84 10.21
C GLN A 769 -20.66 20.95 8.96
N ARG A 770 -19.54 20.63 8.30
CA ARG A 770 -19.54 19.69 7.16
C ARG A 770 -19.58 18.24 7.63
N LEU A 771 -20.50 17.46 7.07
CA LEU A 771 -20.77 16.06 7.37
C LEU A 771 -20.64 15.18 6.11
N ALA A 772 -21.56 14.21 5.91
CA ALA A 772 -21.56 13.30 4.78
C ALA A 772 -21.48 14.04 3.42
N ALA A 773 -20.64 13.52 2.52
CA ALA A 773 -20.32 14.11 1.22
C ALA A 773 -19.85 15.58 1.27
N GLY A 774 -19.35 16.06 2.42
CA GLY A 774 -18.86 17.43 2.59
C GLY A 774 -19.96 18.50 2.64
N ARG A 775 -21.24 18.11 2.69
CA ARG A 775 -22.41 19.00 2.81
C ARG A 775 -22.55 19.54 4.23
N THR A 776 -23.23 20.66 4.41
CA THR A 776 -23.52 21.19 5.76
C THR A 776 -24.50 20.27 6.50
N ALA A 777 -24.57 20.38 7.83
CA ALA A 777 -25.58 19.67 8.61
C ALA A 777 -27.00 20.16 8.28
N GLU A 778 -27.15 21.44 7.90
CA GLU A 778 -28.43 21.99 7.41
C GLU A 778 -28.87 21.36 6.09
N ASP A 779 -28.00 21.37 5.05
CA ASP A 779 -28.29 20.82 3.73
C ASP A 779 -28.84 19.38 3.82
N LEU A 780 -28.25 18.56 4.70
CA LEU A 780 -28.62 17.16 4.89
C LEU A 780 -29.96 17.02 5.63
N CYS A 781 -30.24 17.90 6.58
CA CYS A 781 -31.48 17.92 7.33
C CYS A 781 -32.66 18.37 6.46
N GLU A 782 -32.50 19.47 5.71
CA GLU A 782 -33.51 19.95 4.75
C GLU A 782 -33.89 18.86 3.73
N ARG A 783 -32.88 18.15 3.19
CA ARG A 783 -33.08 17.01 2.29
C ARG A 783 -33.85 15.87 2.95
N THR A 784 -33.56 15.60 4.23
CA THR A 784 -34.22 14.54 4.99
C THR A 784 -35.69 14.89 5.26
N VAL A 785 -35.96 16.12 5.70
CA VAL A 785 -37.32 16.63 5.92
C VAL A 785 -38.12 16.63 4.61
N ARG A 786 -37.53 17.11 3.51
CA ARG A 786 -38.15 17.07 2.18
C ARG A 786 -38.48 15.65 1.73
N ARG A 787 -37.57 14.70 1.93
CA ARG A 787 -37.77 13.28 1.61
C ARG A 787 -38.96 12.69 2.37
N LEU A 788 -39.05 12.96 3.67
CA LEU A 788 -40.19 12.52 4.48
C LEU A 788 -41.50 13.17 4.00
N TRP A 789 -41.49 14.46 3.68
CA TRP A 789 -42.68 15.14 3.14
C TRP A 789 -43.14 14.54 1.80
N GLU A 790 -42.22 14.24 0.88
CA GLU A 790 -42.50 13.59 -0.41
C GLU A 790 -43.13 12.19 -0.20
N LEU A 791 -42.56 11.36 0.68
CA LEU A 791 -43.08 10.03 1.02
C LEU A 791 -44.54 10.05 1.51
N GLU A 792 -44.91 11.04 2.33
CA GLU A 792 -46.24 11.15 2.93
C GLU A 792 -47.26 11.79 1.98
N HIS A 793 -46.88 12.89 1.30
CA HIS A 793 -47.82 13.74 0.57
C HIS A 793 -47.87 13.47 -0.93
N VAL A 794 -46.79 12.96 -1.53
CA VAL A 794 -46.74 12.62 -2.97
C VAL A 794 -47.02 11.13 -3.18
N TYR A 795 -46.42 10.28 -2.34
CA TYR A 795 -46.51 8.81 -2.46
C TYR A 795 -47.54 8.16 -1.52
N GLY A 796 -48.25 8.96 -0.71
CA GLY A 796 -49.39 8.50 0.09
C GLY A 796 -49.05 7.43 1.14
N CYS A 797 -47.80 7.33 1.58
CA CYS A 797 -47.37 6.38 2.60
C CYS A 797 -47.49 6.98 4.01
N ASP A 798 -47.86 6.16 5.00
CA ASP A 798 -47.63 6.52 6.40
C ASP A 798 -46.12 6.38 6.69
N ILE A 799 -45.58 7.16 7.62
CA ILE A 799 -44.14 7.22 7.87
C ILE A 799 -43.78 6.84 9.31
N HIS A 800 -42.80 5.95 9.44
CA HIS A 800 -42.14 5.59 10.70
C HIS A 800 -40.64 5.92 10.63
N ALA A 801 -40.29 7.18 10.91
CA ALA A 801 -38.92 7.68 10.86
C ALA A 801 -38.20 7.51 12.21
N VAL A 802 -37.06 6.83 12.20
CA VAL A 802 -36.32 6.45 13.42
C VAL A 802 -34.92 7.04 13.43
N TRP A 803 -34.69 8.04 14.29
CA TRP A 803 -33.38 8.65 14.47
C TRP A 803 -32.44 7.73 15.27
N ALA A 804 -31.26 7.47 14.70
CA ALA A 804 -30.28 6.53 15.28
C ALA A 804 -29.78 6.94 16.68
N CYS A 805 -29.75 8.25 16.99
CA CYS A 805 -29.47 8.75 18.33
C CYS A 805 -30.60 8.44 19.31
N ASN A 806 -31.85 8.72 18.92
CA ASN A 806 -33.02 8.55 19.79
C ASN A 806 -33.25 7.06 20.11
N TRP A 807 -33.03 6.17 19.13
CA TRP A 807 -33.03 4.73 19.36
C TRP A 807 -31.92 4.29 20.33
N LYS A 808 -30.68 4.78 20.13
CA LYS A 808 -29.56 4.50 21.06
C LYS A 808 -29.85 5.02 22.47
N ASP A 809 -30.58 6.11 22.63
CA ASP A 809 -31.03 6.64 23.92
C ASP A 809 -32.10 5.78 24.57
N GLN A 810 -33.09 5.30 23.81
CA GLN A 810 -34.09 4.35 24.30
C GLN A 810 -33.43 3.05 24.77
N LEU A 811 -32.52 2.47 23.97
CA LEU A 811 -31.73 1.29 24.36
C LEU A 811 -30.81 1.53 25.57
N ARG A 812 -30.43 2.78 25.86
CA ARG A 812 -29.67 3.12 27.09
C ARG A 812 -30.56 3.22 28.32
N ARG A 813 -31.83 3.63 28.16
CA ARG A 813 -32.80 3.82 29.26
C ARG A 813 -33.54 2.53 29.61
N ASP A 814 -33.86 1.69 28.63
CA ASP A 814 -34.53 0.41 28.82
C ASP A 814 -33.60 -0.78 28.51
N GLN A 815 -33.16 -1.46 29.56
CA GLN A 815 -32.34 -2.67 29.43
C GLN A 815 -33.10 -3.89 28.87
N GLN A 816 -34.42 -4.00 29.08
CA GLN A 816 -35.20 -5.13 28.54
C GLN A 816 -35.40 -4.97 27.03
N LEU A 817 -35.74 -3.76 26.58
CA LEU A 817 -35.72 -3.40 25.15
C LEU A 817 -34.34 -3.66 24.54
N LYS A 818 -33.27 -3.24 25.22
CA LYS A 818 -31.90 -3.50 24.76
C LYS A 818 -31.59 -4.99 24.65
N GLN A 819 -31.98 -5.82 25.62
CA GLN A 819 -31.76 -7.27 25.55
C GLN A 819 -32.55 -7.93 24.40
N ARG A 820 -33.78 -7.49 24.14
CA ARG A 820 -34.57 -7.97 23.00
C ARG A 820 -33.95 -7.56 21.67
N TYR A 821 -33.64 -6.27 21.49
CA TYR A 821 -32.96 -5.75 20.30
C TYR A 821 -31.59 -6.41 20.08
N ASP A 822 -30.80 -6.60 21.15
CA ASP A 822 -29.51 -7.30 21.08
C ASP A 822 -29.64 -8.82 20.83
N GLY A 823 -30.81 -9.40 21.09
CA GLY A 823 -31.18 -10.76 20.71
C GLY A 823 -31.56 -10.91 19.23
N VAL A 824 -31.94 -9.82 18.53
CA VAL A 824 -32.32 -9.89 17.11
C VAL A 824 -31.12 -10.27 16.26
N PHE A 825 -31.25 -11.42 15.59
CA PHE A 825 -30.35 -11.90 14.57
C PHE A 825 -30.78 -11.39 13.19
N VAL A 826 -29.84 -10.80 12.46
CA VAL A 826 -29.99 -10.39 11.06
C VAL A 826 -28.93 -11.13 10.26
N PRO A 827 -29.30 -11.98 9.28
CA PRO A 827 -28.33 -12.53 8.34
C PRO A 827 -27.83 -11.39 7.43
N CYS A 828 -26.51 -11.25 7.30
CA CYS A 828 -25.95 -10.46 6.20
C CYS A 828 -26.06 -11.26 4.90
N PRO A 829 -26.15 -10.61 3.73
CA PRO A 829 -26.05 -11.30 2.45
C PRO A 829 -24.72 -12.06 2.30
N LEU A 830 -24.74 -13.12 1.51
CA LEU A 830 -23.64 -14.07 1.32
C LEU A 830 -22.39 -13.38 0.75
N ASP A 831 -21.35 -13.26 1.56
CA ASP A 831 -20.01 -12.87 1.12
C ASP A 831 -19.20 -14.13 0.78
N PRO A 832 -18.94 -14.45 -0.50
CA PRO A 832 -18.23 -15.67 -0.87
C PRO A 832 -16.81 -15.72 -0.30
N ARG A 833 -16.17 -14.57 -0.03
CA ARG A 833 -14.81 -14.50 0.53
C ARG A 833 -14.82 -14.68 2.04
N ASN A 834 -15.76 -14.05 2.76
CA ASN A 834 -15.79 -14.08 4.22
C ASN A 834 -16.57 -15.29 4.77
N ASP A 835 -17.60 -15.75 4.08
CA ASP A 835 -18.51 -16.79 4.56
C ASP A 835 -18.21 -18.18 3.99
N ALA A 836 -17.79 -18.28 2.72
CA ALA A 836 -17.58 -19.58 2.05
C ALA A 836 -16.10 -19.96 1.81
N LEU A 837 -15.22 -19.00 1.49
CA LEU A 837 -13.82 -19.31 1.21
C LEU A 837 -13.04 -19.71 2.47
N ARG A 838 -12.51 -20.93 2.48
CA ARG A 838 -11.72 -21.54 3.56
C ARG A 838 -10.45 -22.20 2.97
N GLY A 839 -9.46 -22.48 3.82
CA GLY A 839 -8.22 -23.14 3.39
C GLY A 839 -8.34 -24.67 3.35
N GLY A 840 -7.20 -25.35 3.43
CA GLY A 840 -7.15 -26.75 3.86
C GLY A 840 -7.67 -26.94 5.28
N ARG A 841 -7.80 -28.21 5.70
CA ARG A 841 -8.04 -28.57 7.11
C ARG A 841 -6.69 -28.77 7.78
N THR A 842 -6.44 -28.05 8.86
CA THR A 842 -5.27 -28.26 9.73
C THR A 842 -5.82 -28.44 11.14
N GLU A 843 -5.58 -29.60 11.75
CA GLU A 843 -6.18 -29.94 13.05
C GLU A 843 -5.37 -30.97 13.85
N PRO A 844 -4.98 -30.64 15.09
CA PRO A 844 -4.44 -31.61 16.04
C PRO A 844 -5.55 -32.32 16.80
N PHE A 845 -5.67 -33.64 16.61
CA PHE A 845 -6.53 -34.52 17.40
C PHE A 845 -5.84 -34.90 18.72
N LYS A 846 -4.51 -35.05 18.71
CA LYS A 846 -3.70 -35.44 19.87
C LYS A 846 -2.40 -34.64 19.91
N LEU A 847 -2.19 -33.87 20.98
CA LEU A 847 -1.01 -32.99 21.14
C LEU A 847 0.28 -33.73 21.54
N HIS A 848 0.16 -34.99 21.99
CA HIS A 848 1.27 -35.80 22.45
C HIS A 848 0.90 -37.29 22.38
N HIS A 849 1.71 -38.09 21.70
CA HIS A 849 1.53 -39.54 21.61
C HIS A 849 2.88 -40.25 21.77
N VAL A 850 2.95 -41.30 22.58
CA VAL A 850 4.10 -42.21 22.73
C VAL A 850 3.62 -43.58 22.25
N CYS A 851 4.26 -44.13 21.23
CA CYS A 851 3.91 -45.46 20.73
C CYS A 851 4.17 -46.53 21.80
N ALA A 852 3.24 -47.46 21.96
CA ALA A 852 3.54 -48.74 22.58
C ALA A 852 4.60 -49.53 21.76
N PRO A 853 5.22 -50.58 22.33
CA PRO A 853 6.25 -51.36 21.62
C PRO A 853 5.77 -52.04 20.32
N ASP A 854 4.45 -52.21 20.16
CA ASP A 854 3.75 -52.80 19.02
C ASP A 854 3.03 -51.77 18.14
N GLU A 855 3.32 -50.47 18.30
CA GLU A 855 2.68 -49.35 17.59
C GLU A 855 3.68 -48.54 16.75
N GLU A 856 3.20 -48.02 15.63
CA GLU A 856 3.93 -47.10 14.76
C GLU A 856 3.07 -45.89 14.38
N ILE A 857 3.71 -44.72 14.21
CA ILE A 857 3.07 -43.53 13.65
C ILE A 857 3.33 -43.49 12.15
N LEU A 858 2.24 -43.47 11.39
CA LEU A 858 2.24 -43.41 9.94
C LEU A 858 1.93 -41.98 9.49
N CYS A 859 2.79 -41.45 8.62
CA CYS A 859 2.65 -40.14 8.00
C CYS A 859 2.43 -40.33 6.49
N ILE A 860 1.22 -40.04 6.03
CA ILE A 860 0.81 -40.15 4.63
C ILE A 860 0.39 -38.79 4.08
N ASP A 861 0.68 -38.54 2.81
CA ASP A 861 0.44 -37.29 2.10
C ASP A 861 -0.26 -37.54 0.76
N ILE A 862 -1.28 -36.75 0.42
CA ILE A 862 -2.05 -36.92 -0.82
C ILE A 862 -1.25 -36.38 -2.00
N VAL A 863 -0.93 -37.24 -2.96
CA VAL A 863 -0.14 -36.89 -4.15
C VAL A 863 -0.84 -35.80 -4.96
N SER A 864 -0.40 -34.55 -4.73
CA SER A 864 -0.87 -33.33 -5.41
C SER A 864 -2.40 -33.12 -5.33
N LEU A 865 -2.92 -33.03 -4.10
CA LEU A 865 -4.36 -32.86 -3.78
C LEU A 865 -5.09 -31.80 -4.60
N TYR A 866 -4.57 -30.56 -4.70
CA TYR A 866 -5.27 -29.50 -5.43
C TYR A 866 -5.39 -29.78 -6.95
N PRO A 867 -4.30 -30.16 -7.66
CA PRO A 867 -4.40 -30.67 -9.03
C PRO A 867 -5.37 -31.85 -9.19
N TYR A 868 -5.38 -32.81 -8.25
CA TYR A 868 -6.32 -33.94 -8.29
C TYR A 868 -7.77 -33.46 -8.33
N VAL A 869 -8.18 -32.66 -7.33
CA VAL A 869 -9.58 -32.23 -7.23
C VAL A 869 -10.00 -31.29 -8.36
N MET A 870 -9.06 -30.57 -8.96
CA MET A 870 -9.30 -29.77 -10.17
C MET A 870 -9.51 -30.63 -11.44
N LYS A 871 -8.91 -31.82 -11.52
CA LYS A 871 -8.99 -32.73 -12.68
C LYS A 871 -10.30 -33.55 -12.70
N VAL A 872 -10.76 -33.99 -11.53
CA VAL A 872 -11.82 -35.01 -11.41
C VAL A 872 -13.22 -34.45 -11.07
N ASN A 873 -13.31 -33.22 -10.53
CA ASN A 873 -14.60 -32.68 -10.08
C ASN A 873 -15.18 -31.61 -11.03
N PRO A 874 -16.52 -31.45 -11.05
CA PRO A 874 -17.18 -30.37 -11.77
C PRO A 874 -17.11 -29.03 -11.04
N PHE A 875 -17.02 -27.94 -11.80
CA PHE A 875 -16.99 -26.57 -11.29
C PHE A 875 -18.13 -25.73 -11.86
N PRO A 876 -18.66 -24.74 -11.11
CA PRO A 876 -19.73 -23.88 -11.59
C PRO A 876 -19.20 -22.95 -12.69
N VAL A 877 -19.98 -22.81 -13.77
CA VAL A 877 -19.75 -21.84 -14.85
C VAL A 877 -21.02 -21.00 -15.06
N GLY A 878 -20.89 -19.85 -15.72
CA GLY A 878 -21.99 -18.89 -15.83
C GLY A 878 -22.28 -18.11 -14.54
N ASN A 879 -23.37 -17.34 -14.54
CA ASN A 879 -23.85 -16.58 -13.37
C ASN A 879 -24.83 -17.44 -12.55
N PRO A 880 -24.83 -17.34 -11.21
CA PRO A 880 -25.83 -18.00 -10.40
C PRO A 880 -27.17 -17.26 -10.46
N ARG A 881 -28.26 -18.02 -10.28
CA ARG A 881 -29.53 -17.50 -9.79
C ARG A 881 -29.41 -17.30 -8.28
N VAL A 882 -29.61 -16.07 -7.81
CA VAL A 882 -29.51 -15.74 -6.38
C VAL A 882 -30.92 -15.77 -5.78
N LEU A 883 -31.17 -16.73 -4.90
CA LEU A 883 -32.43 -16.94 -4.19
C LEU A 883 -32.25 -16.50 -2.74
N THR A 884 -33.09 -15.60 -2.24
CA THR A 884 -33.10 -15.21 -0.82
C THR A 884 -34.14 -16.00 -0.04
N ARG A 885 -34.10 -15.88 1.29
CA ARG A 885 -34.99 -16.58 2.21
C ARG A 885 -36.47 -16.47 1.85
N GLU A 886 -36.93 -15.32 1.36
CA GLU A 886 -38.34 -15.09 1.04
C GLU A 886 -38.78 -16.01 -0.12
N VAL A 887 -38.03 -16.00 -1.23
CA VAL A 887 -38.28 -16.85 -2.41
C VAL A 887 -38.13 -18.35 -2.07
N LEU A 888 -37.21 -18.69 -1.16
CA LEU A 888 -37.00 -20.07 -0.70
C LEU A 888 -38.10 -20.57 0.25
N LEU A 889 -38.95 -19.66 0.77
CA LEU A 889 -40.04 -19.94 1.71
C LEU A 889 -41.39 -19.46 1.17
N GLU A 890 -41.61 -19.54 -0.15
CA GLU A 890 -42.92 -19.32 -0.76
C GLU A 890 -43.59 -20.67 -1.11
N PRO A 891 -44.76 -21.01 -0.54
CA PRO A 891 -45.49 -20.31 0.53
C PRO A 891 -44.80 -20.44 1.91
N PRO A 892 -45.06 -19.53 2.88
CA PRO A 892 -44.36 -19.48 4.19
C PRO A 892 -44.41 -20.73 5.07
N THR A 893 -45.26 -21.70 4.71
CA THR A 893 -45.40 -23.01 5.36
C THR A 893 -44.54 -24.10 4.72
N ALA A 894 -43.73 -23.78 3.69
CA ALA A 894 -42.79 -24.70 3.09
C ALA A 894 -41.84 -25.27 4.16
N PRO A 895 -41.71 -26.60 4.31
CA PRO A 895 -40.96 -27.18 5.41
C PRO A 895 -39.45 -26.95 5.26
N LEU A 896 -38.92 -25.97 6.00
CA LEU A 896 -37.56 -26.09 6.55
C LEU A 896 -37.61 -27.27 7.52
N PRO A 897 -36.92 -28.38 7.21
CA PRO A 897 -35.47 -28.31 7.14
C PRO A 897 -34.87 -28.97 5.89
N TRP A 898 -33.74 -28.42 5.45
CA TRP A 898 -32.91 -29.06 4.44
C TRP A 898 -32.17 -30.25 5.08
N THR A 899 -32.86 -31.41 5.13
CA THR A 899 -32.39 -32.67 5.75
C THR A 899 -32.01 -33.77 4.76
N ALA A 900 -32.24 -33.56 3.46
CA ALA A 900 -31.80 -34.42 2.36
C ALA A 900 -31.10 -33.57 1.28
N PRO A 901 -30.18 -34.11 0.46
CA PRO A 901 -29.51 -33.36 -0.60
C PRO A 901 -30.48 -32.53 -1.47
N THR A 902 -30.19 -31.25 -1.69
CA THR A 902 -31.04 -30.33 -2.49
C THR A 902 -30.87 -30.53 -3.98
N GLU A 903 -31.87 -30.07 -4.75
CA GLU A 903 -31.72 -29.76 -6.17
C GLU A 903 -30.73 -28.61 -6.44
N TYR A 904 -30.58 -27.66 -5.50
CA TYR A 904 -29.71 -26.49 -5.65
C TYR A 904 -28.23 -26.87 -5.69
N ARG A 905 -27.51 -26.30 -6.67
CA ARG A 905 -26.09 -26.58 -6.92
C ARG A 905 -25.26 -25.32 -6.87
N GLY A 906 -24.60 -25.07 -5.74
CA GLY A 906 -23.68 -23.94 -5.61
C GLY A 906 -23.27 -23.60 -4.18
N LEU A 907 -23.41 -22.32 -3.81
CA LEU A 907 -23.07 -21.79 -2.49
C LEU A 907 -24.34 -21.46 -1.71
N LEU A 908 -24.42 -21.91 -0.46
CA LEU A 908 -25.63 -21.79 0.35
C LEU A 908 -25.28 -21.24 1.74
N LEU A 909 -25.87 -20.11 2.10
CA LEU A 909 -25.79 -19.47 3.41
C LEU A 909 -26.86 -20.07 4.33
N VAL A 910 -26.41 -20.81 5.34
CA VAL A 910 -27.26 -21.69 6.14
C VAL A 910 -26.95 -21.61 7.62
N ARG A 911 -27.92 -21.93 8.47
CA ARG A 911 -27.69 -22.29 9.88
C ARG A 911 -27.52 -23.81 9.97
N VAL A 912 -26.37 -24.25 10.48
CA VAL A 912 -26.09 -25.68 10.67
C VAL A 912 -25.97 -26.04 12.14
N LEU A 913 -26.42 -27.24 12.48
CA LEU A 913 -26.29 -27.88 13.78
C LEU A 913 -25.56 -29.21 13.62
N ALA A 914 -24.40 -29.35 14.25
CA ALA A 914 -23.69 -30.62 14.30
C ALA A 914 -24.40 -31.65 15.20
N PRO A 915 -24.30 -32.96 14.90
CA PRO A 915 -24.62 -34.02 15.86
C PRO A 915 -23.71 -33.92 17.10
N ARG A 916 -23.99 -34.69 18.15
CA ARG A 916 -23.24 -34.60 19.44
C ARG A 916 -22.09 -35.61 19.55
N ASP A 917 -22.14 -36.63 18.70
CA ASP A 917 -21.49 -37.93 18.81
C ASP A 917 -20.57 -38.24 17.61
N ILE A 918 -20.55 -37.37 16.59
CA ILE A 918 -19.59 -37.45 15.50
C ILE A 918 -18.15 -37.31 16.03
N ARG A 919 -17.31 -38.29 15.70
CA ARG A 919 -15.90 -38.35 16.15
C ARG A 919 -15.04 -37.27 15.51
N ILE A 920 -15.25 -36.98 14.22
CA ILE A 920 -14.52 -35.97 13.45
C ILE A 920 -15.54 -35.00 12.86
N PRO A 921 -15.61 -33.75 13.32
CA PRO A 921 -16.53 -32.78 12.73
C PRO A 921 -16.11 -32.46 11.29
N LEU A 922 -17.06 -32.42 10.35
CA LEU A 922 -16.80 -32.09 8.94
C LEU A 922 -16.81 -30.58 8.69
N LEU A 923 -17.86 -29.89 9.15
CA LEU A 923 -18.12 -28.51 8.76
C LEU A 923 -17.28 -27.53 9.59
N GLY A 924 -16.37 -26.82 8.91
CA GLY A 924 -15.53 -25.82 9.55
C GLY A 924 -16.28 -24.51 9.83
N TYR A 925 -16.03 -23.92 11.00
CA TYR A 925 -16.58 -22.65 11.47
C TYR A 925 -15.45 -21.65 11.72
N ARG A 926 -15.68 -20.37 11.34
CA ARG A 926 -14.78 -19.27 11.71
C ARG A 926 -15.27 -18.62 13.01
N THR A 927 -14.49 -18.73 14.07
CA THR A 927 -14.78 -18.09 15.37
C THR A 927 -14.70 -16.57 15.28
N LYS A 928 -15.29 -15.88 16.27
CA LYS A 928 -15.24 -14.41 16.37
C LYS A 928 -13.83 -13.81 16.46
N ASP A 929 -12.81 -14.57 16.87
CA ASP A 929 -11.40 -14.15 16.83
C ASP A 929 -10.67 -14.54 15.53
N GLY A 930 -11.42 -14.96 14.50
CA GLY A 930 -10.94 -15.15 13.13
C GLY A 930 -10.35 -16.53 12.81
N ARG A 931 -10.16 -17.40 13.81
CA ARG A 931 -9.66 -18.77 13.62
C ARG A 931 -10.65 -19.63 12.86
N PHE A 932 -10.15 -20.51 12.01
CA PHE A 932 -10.94 -21.56 11.38
C PHE A 932 -10.78 -22.85 12.21
N THR A 933 -11.89 -23.48 12.58
CA THR A 933 -11.97 -24.61 13.52
C THR A 933 -13.09 -25.56 13.07
N PHE A 934 -13.13 -26.79 13.60
CA PHE A 934 -14.18 -27.77 13.25
C PHE A 934 -14.99 -28.15 14.52
N PRO A 935 -15.91 -27.30 15.02
CA PRO A 935 -16.53 -27.49 16.33
C PRO A 935 -17.89 -28.19 16.29
N LEU A 936 -18.28 -28.81 17.42
CA LEU A 936 -19.65 -29.31 17.67
C LEU A 936 -20.60 -28.26 18.30
N CYS A 937 -20.09 -27.06 18.56
CA CYS A 937 -20.82 -25.97 19.21
C CYS A 937 -20.10 -24.62 18.97
N ALA A 938 -20.75 -23.72 18.24
CA ALA A 938 -20.23 -22.37 17.96
C ALA A 938 -19.89 -21.60 19.24
N TRP A 939 -20.79 -21.61 20.23
CA TRP A 939 -20.59 -20.90 21.49
C TRP A 939 -19.40 -21.43 22.31
N CYS A 940 -19.12 -22.73 22.26
CA CYS A 940 -17.92 -23.31 22.88
C CYS A 940 -16.65 -22.89 22.14
N ALA A 941 -16.68 -22.88 20.80
CA ALA A 941 -15.54 -22.48 19.97
C ALA A 941 -15.17 -21.00 20.20
N ASP A 942 -16.15 -20.09 20.11
CA ASP A 942 -15.99 -18.66 20.37
C ASP A 942 -15.42 -18.36 21.76
N ARG A 943 -15.84 -19.13 22.78
CA ARG A 943 -15.40 -18.95 24.17
C ARG A 943 -14.22 -19.85 24.58
N LYS A 944 -13.70 -20.68 23.67
CA LYS A 944 -12.62 -21.66 23.90
C LYS A 944 -12.89 -22.58 25.11
N GLN A 945 -14.15 -22.96 25.30
CA GLN A 945 -14.61 -23.71 26.46
C GLN A 945 -14.02 -25.14 26.47
N GLN A 946 -13.30 -25.48 27.55
CA GLN A 946 -12.70 -26.80 27.77
C GLN A 946 -13.60 -27.78 28.55
N ARG A 947 -14.80 -27.37 28.95
CA ARG A 947 -15.76 -28.19 29.73
C ARG A 947 -16.83 -28.81 28.83
N PRO A 948 -17.36 -30.01 29.14
CA PRO A 948 -18.41 -30.68 28.37
C PRO A 948 -19.59 -29.76 28.00
N CYS A 949 -20.04 -29.82 26.75
CA CYS A 949 -21.01 -28.88 26.19
C CYS A 949 -22.46 -29.20 26.58
N ARG A 950 -23.04 -28.39 27.46
CA ARG A 950 -24.47 -28.44 27.86
C ARG A 950 -25.34 -27.37 27.17
N HIS A 951 -24.84 -26.73 26.11
CA HIS A 951 -25.60 -25.70 25.37
C HIS A 951 -26.76 -26.30 24.56
N SER A 952 -27.81 -25.50 24.38
CA SER A 952 -29.00 -25.81 23.58
C SER A 952 -28.68 -25.80 22.07
N PRO A 953 -29.51 -26.41 21.21
CA PRO A 953 -29.31 -26.45 19.76
C PRO A 953 -29.04 -25.08 19.14
N GLU A 954 -29.78 -24.05 19.55
CA GLU A 954 -29.70 -22.69 19.01
C GLU A 954 -28.31 -22.06 19.29
N LYS A 955 -27.78 -22.26 20.51
CA LYS A 955 -26.43 -21.83 20.92
C LYS A 955 -25.31 -22.73 20.36
N ARG A 956 -25.64 -23.97 19.98
CA ARG A 956 -24.69 -24.88 19.32
C ARG A 956 -24.54 -24.55 17.84
N SER A 957 -25.63 -24.17 17.18
CA SER A 957 -25.68 -23.84 15.76
C SER A 957 -24.88 -22.58 15.40
N TRP A 958 -24.49 -22.46 14.13
CA TRP A 958 -23.90 -21.25 13.57
C TRP A 958 -24.42 -20.99 12.16
N VAL A 959 -24.29 -19.74 11.71
CA VAL A 959 -24.57 -19.33 10.34
C VAL A 959 -23.26 -19.07 9.60
N THR A 960 -23.10 -19.67 8.43
CA THR A 960 -21.98 -19.45 7.49
C THR A 960 -22.39 -20.02 6.13
N ALA A 961 -21.67 -19.67 5.07
CA ALA A 961 -21.89 -20.25 3.76
C ALA A 961 -21.02 -21.51 3.54
N TYR A 962 -21.59 -22.50 2.86
CA TYR A 962 -20.90 -23.72 2.46
C TYR A 962 -21.18 -24.04 0.99
N THR A 963 -20.39 -24.95 0.43
CA THR A 963 -20.73 -25.59 -0.85
C THR A 963 -21.82 -26.65 -0.66
N HIS A 964 -22.67 -26.85 -1.67
CA HIS A 964 -23.66 -27.94 -1.65
C HIS A 964 -23.03 -29.32 -1.43
N VAL A 965 -21.81 -29.57 -1.93
CA VAL A 965 -21.09 -30.85 -1.72
C VAL A 965 -20.62 -31.07 -0.28
N GLU A 966 -20.18 -30.01 0.43
CA GLU A 966 -19.90 -30.11 1.87
C GLU A 966 -21.16 -30.34 2.68
N LEU A 967 -22.27 -29.71 2.30
CA LEU A 967 -23.55 -29.87 2.99
C LEU A 967 -24.15 -31.26 2.75
N ASN A 968 -24.08 -31.81 1.55
CA ASN A 968 -24.52 -33.19 1.28
C ASN A 968 -23.76 -34.19 2.16
N LYS A 969 -22.42 -34.12 2.21
CA LYS A 969 -21.63 -34.98 3.11
C LYS A 969 -21.88 -34.69 4.60
N ALA A 970 -22.25 -33.46 4.97
CA ALA A 970 -22.66 -33.15 6.34
C ALA A 970 -23.99 -33.82 6.71
N LEU A 971 -24.97 -33.84 5.79
CA LEU A 971 -26.26 -34.50 6.00
C LEU A 971 -26.10 -36.02 6.17
N GLU A 972 -25.24 -36.67 5.36
CA GLU A 972 -24.86 -38.08 5.54
C GLU A 972 -24.31 -38.37 6.95
N LEU A 973 -23.59 -37.41 7.54
CA LEU A 973 -23.00 -37.49 8.88
C LEU A 973 -23.96 -37.03 9.99
N GLY A 974 -25.24 -36.80 9.70
CA GLY A 974 -26.25 -36.42 10.69
C GLY A 974 -26.22 -34.95 11.13
N TYR A 975 -25.58 -34.05 10.37
CA TYR A 975 -25.81 -32.62 10.56
C TYR A 975 -27.24 -32.24 10.18
N GLN A 976 -27.76 -31.17 10.78
CA GLN A 976 -29.05 -30.61 10.46
C GLN A 976 -28.89 -29.18 9.97
N VAL A 977 -29.44 -28.86 8.79
CA VAL A 977 -29.63 -27.47 8.36
C VAL A 977 -30.93 -26.97 8.96
N THR A 978 -30.83 -26.09 9.96
CA THR A 978 -32.01 -25.59 10.71
C THR A 978 -32.61 -24.32 10.09
N ASP A 979 -31.86 -23.60 9.26
CA ASP A 979 -32.33 -22.44 8.49
C ASP A 979 -31.53 -22.31 7.18
N VAL A 980 -32.18 -21.73 6.16
CA VAL A 980 -31.53 -21.22 4.94
C VAL A 980 -31.78 -19.71 4.85
N PHE A 981 -30.80 -18.96 4.32
CA PHE A 981 -30.87 -17.49 4.19
C PHE A 981 -30.65 -16.99 2.77
N GLU A 982 -29.68 -17.56 2.05
CA GLU A 982 -29.37 -17.18 0.67
C GLU A 982 -28.75 -18.37 -0.07
N VAL A 983 -29.12 -18.56 -1.34
CA VAL A 983 -28.64 -19.65 -2.20
C VAL A 983 -28.18 -19.06 -3.53
N TRP A 984 -26.96 -19.38 -3.94
CA TRP A 984 -26.42 -19.10 -5.27
C TRP A 984 -26.44 -20.39 -6.07
N ASP A 985 -27.46 -20.55 -6.88
CA ASP A 985 -27.75 -21.75 -7.65
C ASP A 985 -27.21 -21.63 -9.08
N TYR A 986 -26.30 -22.52 -9.47
CA TYR A 986 -25.65 -22.51 -10.79
C TYR A 986 -26.27 -23.60 -11.67
N ALA A 987 -26.92 -23.17 -12.75
CA ALA A 987 -27.49 -24.07 -13.75
C ALA A 987 -26.41 -24.83 -14.56
N GLU A 988 -25.30 -24.17 -14.89
CA GLU A 988 -24.23 -24.75 -15.70
C GLU A 988 -23.00 -25.17 -14.87
N TRP A 989 -22.47 -26.35 -15.21
CA TRP A 989 -21.30 -26.95 -14.57
C TRP A 989 -20.37 -27.56 -15.63
N ASP A 990 -19.07 -27.55 -15.37
CA ASP A 990 -18.03 -28.06 -16.27
C ASP A 990 -17.07 -28.99 -15.51
N ASP A 991 -17.04 -30.27 -15.88
CA ASP A 991 -16.15 -31.32 -15.33
C ASP A 991 -14.80 -31.41 -16.06
N THR A 992 -14.64 -30.68 -17.16
CA THR A 992 -13.44 -30.67 -18.00
C THR A 992 -12.57 -29.42 -17.81
N LEU A 993 -13.11 -28.38 -17.16
CA LEU A 993 -12.57 -27.02 -17.01
C LEU A 993 -11.06 -26.93 -16.75
N PHE A 994 -10.51 -27.81 -15.91
CA PHE A 994 -9.05 -27.88 -15.65
C PHE A 994 -8.41 -29.20 -16.09
N ARG A 995 -9.16 -30.17 -16.60
CA ARG A 995 -8.68 -31.53 -16.91
C ARG A 995 -7.50 -31.52 -17.88
N SER A 996 -7.61 -30.77 -18.99
CA SER A 996 -6.52 -30.63 -19.97
C SER A 996 -5.29 -29.91 -19.40
N TYR A 997 -5.50 -28.87 -18.58
CA TYR A 997 -4.43 -28.13 -17.91
C TYR A 997 -3.66 -29.02 -16.93
N VAL A 998 -4.36 -29.72 -16.04
CA VAL A 998 -3.76 -30.62 -15.06
C VAL A 998 -3.06 -31.78 -15.76
N ASN A 999 -3.70 -32.44 -16.73
CA ASN A 999 -3.10 -33.55 -17.47
C ASN A 999 -1.78 -33.13 -18.15
N THR A 1000 -1.73 -31.93 -18.73
CA THR A 1000 -0.51 -31.40 -19.35
C THR A 1000 0.61 -31.20 -18.34
N PHE A 1001 0.37 -30.48 -17.24
CA PHE A 1001 1.44 -30.17 -16.28
C PHE A 1001 1.79 -31.34 -15.34
N VAL A 1002 0.87 -32.27 -15.07
CA VAL A 1002 1.18 -33.52 -14.37
C VAL A 1002 1.97 -34.46 -15.29
N GLY A 1003 1.58 -34.61 -16.57
CA GLY A 1003 2.34 -35.39 -17.54
C GLY A 1003 3.77 -34.87 -17.74
N LEU A 1004 3.95 -33.56 -17.92
CA LEU A 1004 5.28 -32.92 -17.98
C LEU A 1004 6.09 -33.12 -16.69
N LYS A 1005 5.46 -33.01 -15.51
CA LYS A 1005 6.10 -33.27 -14.20
C LYS A 1005 6.61 -34.70 -14.08
N VAL A 1006 5.86 -35.68 -14.60
CA VAL A 1006 6.22 -37.11 -14.57
C VAL A 1006 7.31 -37.41 -15.60
N GLN A 1007 7.13 -37.05 -16.87
CA GLN A 1007 8.17 -37.21 -17.92
C GLN A 1007 9.52 -36.62 -17.50
N ALA A 1008 9.51 -35.41 -16.93
CA ALA A 1008 10.71 -34.72 -16.44
C ALA A 1008 11.33 -35.32 -15.15
N SER A 1009 10.77 -36.40 -14.61
CA SER A 1009 11.37 -37.17 -13.51
C SER A 1009 12.34 -38.25 -14.01
N GLY A 1010 12.21 -38.67 -15.27
CA GLY A 1010 12.80 -39.91 -15.76
C GLY A 1010 11.95 -41.14 -15.42
N TRP A 1011 12.46 -42.31 -15.78
CA TRP A 1011 11.84 -43.60 -15.52
C TRP A 1011 11.90 -43.97 -14.03
N PRO A 1012 10.87 -44.61 -13.45
CA PRO A 1012 10.90 -45.12 -12.09
C PRO A 1012 11.98 -46.20 -11.87
N ASP A 1013 12.43 -46.33 -10.63
CA ASP A 1013 13.29 -47.43 -10.21
C ASP A 1013 12.56 -48.77 -10.46
N GLY A 1014 13.17 -49.65 -11.27
CA GLY A 1014 12.55 -50.92 -11.70
C GLY A 1014 11.99 -50.93 -13.13
N CYS A 1015 11.88 -49.79 -13.81
CA CYS A 1015 11.47 -49.72 -15.23
C CYS A 1015 12.68 -49.83 -16.18
N VAL A 1016 13.37 -50.98 -16.15
CA VAL A 1016 14.63 -51.19 -16.86
C VAL A 1016 14.44 -51.78 -18.27
N THR A 1017 13.60 -52.81 -18.40
CA THR A 1017 13.29 -53.44 -19.69
C THR A 1017 12.16 -52.72 -20.43
N GLU A 1018 12.03 -52.98 -21.73
CA GLU A 1018 11.01 -52.32 -22.55
C GLU A 1018 9.59 -52.78 -22.18
N GLU A 1019 9.43 -54.02 -21.73
CA GLU A 1019 8.16 -54.55 -21.21
C GLU A 1019 7.76 -53.85 -19.91
N GLN A 1020 8.71 -53.61 -19.00
CA GLN A 1020 8.47 -52.87 -17.75
C GLN A 1020 8.11 -51.41 -18.01
N ARG A 1021 8.74 -50.79 -19.02
CA ARG A 1021 8.41 -49.44 -19.48
C ARG A 1021 7.02 -49.36 -20.09
N GLN A 1022 6.68 -50.31 -20.97
CA GLN A 1022 5.35 -50.37 -21.57
C GLN A 1022 4.27 -50.62 -20.52
N GLN A 1023 4.49 -51.54 -19.59
CA GLN A 1023 3.60 -51.77 -18.45
C GLN A 1023 3.39 -50.49 -17.63
N TYR A 1024 4.47 -49.76 -17.30
CA TYR A 1024 4.35 -48.47 -16.60
C TYR A 1024 3.54 -47.43 -17.38
N LEU A 1025 3.70 -47.35 -18.71
CA LEU A 1025 2.92 -46.44 -19.56
C LEU A 1025 1.44 -46.80 -19.57
N ASP A 1026 1.12 -48.09 -19.62
CA ASP A 1026 -0.26 -48.59 -19.64
C ASP A 1026 -0.91 -48.47 -18.26
N ASP A 1027 -0.21 -48.79 -17.17
CA ASP A 1027 -0.67 -48.59 -15.79
C ASP A 1027 -0.92 -47.11 -15.49
N PHE A 1028 0.01 -46.24 -15.91
CA PHE A 1028 -0.14 -44.79 -15.75
C PHE A 1028 -1.30 -44.27 -16.60
N TRP A 1029 -1.51 -44.77 -17.82
CA TRP A 1029 -2.71 -44.43 -18.60
C TRP A 1029 -4.00 -44.90 -17.92
N GLN A 1030 -4.07 -46.15 -17.47
CA GLN A 1030 -5.27 -46.71 -16.84
C GLN A 1030 -5.62 -45.97 -15.54
N THR A 1031 -4.61 -45.59 -14.76
CA THR A 1031 -4.80 -44.91 -13.48
C THR A 1031 -5.05 -43.40 -13.63
N GLU A 1032 -4.35 -42.73 -14.55
CA GLU A 1032 -4.39 -41.26 -14.66
C GLU A 1032 -5.19 -40.73 -15.84
N GLY A 1033 -5.43 -41.52 -16.89
CA GLY A 1033 -5.96 -40.99 -18.16
C GLY A 1033 -5.02 -39.95 -18.80
N ILE A 1034 -3.71 -40.06 -18.57
CA ILE A 1034 -2.67 -39.19 -19.13
C ILE A 1034 -1.76 -40.05 -20.01
N ARG A 1035 -1.62 -39.68 -21.29
CA ARG A 1035 -0.63 -40.30 -22.19
C ARG A 1035 0.73 -39.64 -21.96
N LEU A 1036 1.73 -40.42 -21.56
CA LEU A 1036 3.12 -40.00 -21.52
C LEU A 1036 3.77 -40.28 -22.88
N ASP A 1037 4.69 -39.42 -23.29
CA ASP A 1037 5.52 -39.62 -24.48
C ASP A 1037 6.83 -40.33 -24.06
N PRO A 1038 7.07 -41.59 -24.46
CA PRO A 1038 8.22 -42.37 -24.01
C PRO A 1038 9.57 -41.72 -24.38
N ALA A 1039 9.62 -41.05 -25.54
CA ALA A 1039 10.82 -40.37 -26.02
C ALA A 1039 11.15 -39.10 -25.21
N LYS A 1040 10.22 -38.64 -24.36
CA LYS A 1040 10.37 -37.48 -23.47
C LYS A 1040 10.52 -37.85 -21.99
N ILE A 1041 10.50 -39.13 -21.62
CA ILE A 1041 10.73 -39.57 -20.24
C ILE A 1041 12.24 -39.59 -19.96
N ALA A 1042 12.72 -38.49 -19.36
CA ALA A 1042 14.12 -38.32 -18.99
C ALA A 1042 14.23 -37.35 -17.78
N PRO A 1043 15.21 -37.54 -16.88
CA PRO A 1043 15.43 -36.61 -15.78
C PRO A 1043 15.69 -35.18 -16.28
N ASN A 1044 14.76 -34.27 -15.99
CA ASN A 1044 14.87 -32.84 -16.33
C ASN A 1044 14.37 -32.02 -15.12
N PRO A 1045 15.24 -31.77 -14.13
CA PRO A 1045 14.85 -31.10 -12.88
C PRO A 1045 14.18 -29.73 -13.07
N GLY A 1046 14.55 -28.98 -14.10
CA GLY A 1046 14.05 -27.63 -14.39
C GLY A 1046 12.67 -27.63 -15.02
N LEU A 1047 12.42 -28.55 -15.96
CA LEU A 1047 11.07 -28.78 -16.47
C LEU A 1047 10.16 -29.34 -15.38
N ARG A 1048 10.66 -30.23 -14.51
CA ARG A 1048 9.92 -30.74 -13.35
C ARG A 1048 9.55 -29.63 -12.36
N LEU A 1049 10.48 -28.70 -12.08
CA LEU A 1049 10.23 -27.51 -11.26
C LEU A 1049 9.13 -26.63 -11.88
N ILE A 1050 9.22 -26.33 -13.17
CA ILE A 1050 8.21 -25.57 -13.92
C ILE A 1050 6.84 -26.25 -13.83
N ALA A 1051 6.76 -27.53 -14.17
CA ALA A 1051 5.53 -28.28 -14.28
C ALA A 1051 4.82 -28.42 -12.92
N LYS A 1052 5.56 -28.77 -11.85
CA LYS A 1052 5.05 -28.78 -10.47
C LYS A 1052 4.55 -27.39 -10.05
N THR A 1053 5.29 -26.34 -10.40
CA THR A 1053 4.96 -24.97 -10.03
C THR A 1053 3.67 -24.49 -10.69
N LEU A 1054 3.48 -24.76 -11.99
CA LEU A 1054 2.28 -24.37 -12.72
C LEU A 1054 1.05 -25.16 -12.24
N ALA A 1055 1.17 -26.48 -12.07
CA ALA A 1055 0.09 -27.34 -11.56
C ALA A 1055 -0.43 -26.85 -10.19
N ASN A 1056 0.46 -26.56 -9.23
CA ASN A 1056 0.06 -26.25 -7.86
C ASN A 1056 -0.37 -24.78 -7.65
N SER A 1057 0.14 -23.82 -8.45
CA SER A 1057 -0.02 -22.38 -8.15
C SER A 1057 -1.29 -21.71 -8.68
N LEU A 1058 -2.16 -22.46 -9.39
CA LEU A 1058 -3.25 -21.87 -10.16
C LEU A 1058 -4.43 -21.36 -9.29
N TRP A 1059 -5.02 -22.22 -8.46
CA TRP A 1059 -6.32 -21.94 -7.81
C TRP A 1059 -6.28 -20.70 -6.90
N GLY A 1060 -5.20 -20.51 -6.14
CA GLY A 1060 -5.05 -19.39 -5.22
C GLY A 1060 -5.06 -18.02 -5.93
N LYS A 1061 -4.78 -17.99 -7.24
CA LYS A 1061 -4.85 -16.77 -8.06
C LYS A 1061 -6.28 -16.37 -8.40
N LEU A 1062 -7.22 -17.32 -8.48
CA LEU A 1062 -8.65 -17.08 -8.68
C LEU A 1062 -9.32 -16.47 -7.44
N ALA A 1063 -8.70 -16.60 -6.26
CA ALA A 1063 -9.19 -16.03 -5.00
C ALA A 1063 -8.38 -14.81 -4.52
N GLN A 1064 -7.61 -14.15 -5.39
CA GLN A 1064 -6.71 -13.06 -4.98
C GLN A 1064 -7.46 -12.00 -4.15
N ARG A 1065 -6.89 -11.62 -3.00
CA ARG A 1065 -7.49 -10.63 -2.09
C ARG A 1065 -7.60 -9.25 -2.74
N VAL A 1066 -8.60 -8.49 -2.31
CA VAL A 1066 -8.77 -7.07 -2.64
C VAL A 1066 -8.31 -6.17 -1.51
N GLY A 1067 -8.18 -4.87 -1.79
CA GLY A 1067 -7.75 -3.89 -0.77
C GLY A 1067 -6.34 -4.20 -0.25
N HIS A 1068 -5.41 -4.56 -1.14
CA HIS A 1068 -4.00 -4.64 -0.79
C HIS A 1068 -3.49 -3.26 -0.34
N THR A 1069 -2.51 -3.27 0.58
CA THR A 1069 -1.74 -2.09 0.92
C THR A 1069 -0.88 -1.68 -0.27
N GLU A 1070 -1.04 -0.44 -0.73
CA GLU A 1070 -0.25 0.19 -1.78
C GLU A 1070 0.76 1.16 -1.17
N VAL A 1071 1.99 1.14 -1.68
CA VAL A 1071 2.99 2.17 -1.38
C VAL A 1071 2.96 3.20 -2.51
N ARG A 1072 2.57 4.42 -2.17
CA ARG A 1072 2.56 5.58 -3.07
C ARG A 1072 3.65 6.56 -2.66
N TYR A 1073 4.17 7.32 -3.62
CA TYR A 1073 5.17 8.36 -3.37
C TYR A 1073 4.62 9.71 -3.78
N THR A 1074 4.68 10.67 -2.86
CA THR A 1074 4.29 12.07 -3.08
C THR A 1074 5.55 12.93 -3.08
N ARG A 1075 5.64 13.90 -3.99
CA ARG A 1075 6.80 14.80 -4.15
C ARG A 1075 6.49 16.25 -3.82
N THR A 1076 5.22 16.57 -3.60
CA THR A 1076 4.74 17.91 -3.27
C THR A 1076 3.71 17.83 -2.14
N PRO A 1077 3.60 18.86 -1.29
CA PRO A 1077 2.54 18.94 -0.29
C PRO A 1077 1.14 18.78 -0.91
N ALA A 1078 0.90 19.29 -2.12
CA ALA A 1078 -0.38 19.13 -2.81
C ALA A 1078 -0.67 17.70 -3.30
N GLU A 1079 0.34 16.89 -3.62
CA GLU A 1079 0.16 15.45 -3.84
C GLU A 1079 -0.13 14.71 -2.51
N PHE A 1080 0.53 15.12 -1.42
CA PHE A 1080 0.36 14.56 -0.07
C PHE A 1080 -1.03 14.86 0.52
N HIS A 1081 -1.46 16.12 0.53
CA HIS A 1081 -2.78 16.53 1.03
C HIS A 1081 -3.93 15.86 0.26
N ARG A 1082 -3.89 15.82 -1.07
CA ARG A 1082 -4.89 15.08 -1.88
C ARG A 1082 -4.95 13.60 -1.52
N LEU A 1083 -3.80 12.98 -1.22
CA LEU A 1083 -3.75 11.59 -0.78
C LEU A 1083 -4.32 11.39 0.63
N LEU A 1084 -4.13 12.34 1.55
CA LEU A 1084 -4.74 12.34 2.89
C LEU A 1084 -6.27 12.55 2.83
N GLU A 1085 -6.73 13.41 1.92
CA GLU A 1085 -8.15 13.79 1.77
C GLU A 1085 -8.99 12.76 0.99
N ASP A 1086 -8.38 11.88 0.18
CA ASP A 1086 -9.07 10.87 -0.63
C ASP A 1086 -9.99 9.96 0.24
N PRO A 1087 -11.33 10.07 0.14
CA PRO A 1087 -12.24 9.33 1.01
C PRO A 1087 -12.30 7.83 0.71
N THR A 1088 -11.70 7.38 -0.40
CA THR A 1088 -11.66 5.97 -0.82
C THR A 1088 -10.48 5.20 -0.22
N LEU A 1089 -9.57 5.88 0.48
CA LEU A 1089 -8.35 5.33 1.05
C LEU A 1089 -8.30 5.41 2.58
N ASP A 1090 -7.95 4.29 3.20
CA ASP A 1090 -7.33 4.27 4.52
C ASP A 1090 -5.85 4.67 4.38
N LYS A 1091 -5.36 5.49 5.30
CA LYS A 1091 -3.95 5.89 5.39
C LYS A 1091 -3.38 5.15 6.59
N LEU A 1092 -2.38 4.30 6.34
CA LEU A 1092 -1.85 3.37 7.35
C LEU A 1092 -0.54 3.87 7.96
N ASP A 1093 0.32 4.50 7.15
CA ASP A 1093 1.63 4.99 7.53
C ASP A 1093 2.12 6.04 6.50
N PHE A 1094 3.01 6.95 6.90
CA PHE A 1094 3.78 7.75 5.96
C PHE A 1094 5.18 8.06 6.51
N VAL A 1095 6.18 8.09 5.62
CA VAL A 1095 7.57 8.37 5.98
C VAL A 1095 8.18 9.36 4.99
N HIS A 1096 8.77 10.45 5.50
CA HIS A 1096 9.57 11.35 4.67
C HIS A 1096 10.88 10.66 4.24
N VAL A 1097 10.98 10.29 2.96
CA VAL A 1097 12.16 9.59 2.41
C VAL A 1097 13.25 10.60 2.01
N SER A 1098 12.86 11.82 1.65
CA SER A 1098 13.77 12.93 1.38
C SER A 1098 13.02 14.26 1.51
N PRO A 1099 13.71 15.42 1.51
CA PRO A 1099 13.06 16.75 1.54
C PRO A 1099 12.09 17.06 0.38
N HIS A 1100 12.00 16.17 -0.61
CA HIS A 1100 11.14 16.30 -1.80
C HIS A 1100 10.39 15.01 -2.13
N MET A 1101 10.29 14.05 -1.19
CA MET A 1101 9.60 12.79 -1.42
C MET A 1101 9.16 12.10 -0.12
N ASP A 1102 7.86 11.85 -0.01
CA ASP A 1102 7.23 11.08 1.06
C ASP A 1102 6.79 9.72 0.52
N ARG A 1103 6.90 8.68 1.34
CA ARG A 1103 6.36 7.34 1.10
C ARG A 1103 5.07 7.22 1.91
N CYS A 1104 3.93 7.21 1.24
CA CYS A 1104 2.63 7.01 1.86
C CYS A 1104 2.18 5.55 1.68
N VAL A 1105 1.80 4.90 2.78
CA VAL A 1105 1.26 3.55 2.80
C VAL A 1105 -0.26 3.68 2.93
N VAL A 1106 -0.97 3.36 1.85
CA VAL A 1106 -2.43 3.49 1.77
C VAL A 1106 -3.07 2.13 1.52
N ARG A 1107 -4.34 1.99 1.85
CA ARG A 1107 -5.14 0.81 1.51
C ARG A 1107 -6.48 1.28 0.98
N LYS A 1108 -6.94 0.72 -0.13
CA LYS A 1108 -8.27 1.05 -0.64
C LYS A 1108 -9.34 0.44 0.28
N ARG A 1109 -10.27 1.28 0.72
CA ARG A 1109 -11.35 0.90 1.64
C ARG A 1109 -12.25 -0.20 1.04
N PRO A 1110 -12.82 -1.12 1.85
CA PRO A 1110 -13.51 -2.31 1.36
C PRO A 1110 -14.70 -2.04 0.42
N GLU A 1111 -15.33 -0.87 0.52
CA GLU A 1111 -16.49 -0.43 -0.28
C GLU A 1111 -16.06 0.10 -1.66
N PHE A 1112 -14.81 0.56 -1.78
CA PHE A 1112 -14.24 1.12 -3.01
C PHE A 1112 -13.22 0.17 -3.68
N ALA A 1113 -12.86 -0.92 -3.01
CA ALA A 1113 -11.99 -1.96 -3.52
C ALA A 1113 -12.70 -2.78 -4.62
N LYS A 1114 -12.11 -2.82 -5.82
CA LYS A 1114 -12.58 -3.68 -6.92
C LYS A 1114 -11.76 -4.96 -6.97
N ALA A 1115 -12.41 -6.08 -7.27
CA ALA A 1115 -11.72 -7.32 -7.61
C ALA A 1115 -10.83 -7.15 -8.84
N PRO A 1116 -9.68 -7.86 -8.89
CA PRO A 1116 -9.04 -8.19 -10.16
C PRO A 1116 -10.06 -8.86 -11.11
N PRO A 1117 -10.06 -8.53 -12.42
CA PRO A 1117 -10.96 -9.16 -13.41
C PRO A 1117 -10.66 -10.65 -13.66
N THR A 1118 -9.74 -11.22 -12.88
CA THR A 1118 -9.30 -12.60 -12.83
C THR A 1118 -9.83 -13.38 -11.64
N ASN A 1119 -10.55 -12.73 -10.72
CA ASN A 1119 -11.13 -13.40 -9.57
C ASN A 1119 -12.34 -14.24 -10.01
N CYS A 1120 -12.37 -15.50 -9.56
CA CYS A 1120 -13.50 -16.40 -9.68
C CYS A 1120 -13.64 -17.13 -8.34
N LEU A 1121 -14.26 -16.46 -7.36
CA LEU A 1121 -14.35 -16.94 -5.99
C LEU A 1121 -15.09 -18.29 -5.86
N PRO A 1122 -16.25 -18.54 -6.52
CA PRO A 1122 -16.95 -19.82 -6.45
C PRO A 1122 -16.05 -21.00 -6.82
N VAL A 1123 -15.33 -20.91 -7.94
CA VAL A 1123 -14.43 -21.98 -8.38
C VAL A 1123 -13.32 -22.23 -7.35
N ALA A 1124 -12.71 -21.19 -6.79
CA ALA A 1124 -11.71 -21.35 -5.73
C ALA A 1124 -12.30 -21.95 -4.44
N ILE A 1125 -13.52 -21.58 -4.05
CA ILE A 1125 -14.23 -22.17 -2.92
C ILE A 1125 -14.42 -23.68 -3.17
N PHE A 1126 -14.92 -24.06 -4.35
CA PHE A 1126 -15.09 -25.47 -4.74
C PHE A 1126 -13.78 -26.24 -4.74
N VAL A 1127 -12.67 -25.69 -5.26
CA VAL A 1127 -11.35 -26.35 -5.18
C VAL A 1127 -10.98 -26.68 -3.73
N THR A 1128 -11.16 -25.74 -2.80
CA THR A 1128 -10.83 -25.99 -1.39
C THR A 1128 -11.82 -26.92 -0.68
N SER A 1129 -13.10 -26.89 -1.08
CA SER A 1129 -14.15 -27.78 -0.58
C SER A 1129 -13.88 -29.23 -0.97
N TYR A 1130 -13.68 -29.50 -2.26
CA TYR A 1130 -13.31 -30.83 -2.75
C TYR A 1130 -12.02 -31.33 -2.10
N ALA A 1131 -11.02 -30.45 -1.90
CA ALA A 1131 -9.79 -30.81 -1.20
C ALA A 1131 -10.04 -31.25 0.26
N ARG A 1132 -10.88 -30.51 1.02
CA ARG A 1132 -11.27 -30.90 2.38
C ARG A 1132 -12.06 -32.21 2.41
N LEU A 1133 -12.97 -32.42 1.47
CA LEU A 1133 -13.76 -33.65 1.38
C LEU A 1133 -12.91 -34.87 1.02
N HIS A 1134 -11.92 -34.70 0.13
CA HIS A 1134 -11.00 -35.77 -0.26
C HIS A 1134 -10.01 -36.13 0.86
N LEU A 1135 -9.53 -35.16 1.64
CA LEU A 1135 -8.80 -35.45 2.88
C LEU A 1135 -9.72 -36.19 3.89
N TYR A 1136 -10.95 -35.72 4.05
CA TYR A 1136 -11.91 -36.28 5.02
C TYR A 1136 -12.25 -37.75 4.72
N SER A 1137 -12.36 -38.17 3.46
CA SER A 1137 -12.63 -39.58 3.12
C SER A 1137 -11.49 -40.52 3.53
N TYR A 1138 -10.23 -40.06 3.53
CA TYR A 1138 -9.11 -40.81 4.10
C TYR A 1138 -9.11 -40.79 5.65
N MET A 1139 -9.56 -39.70 6.27
CA MET A 1139 -9.75 -39.66 7.72
C MET A 1139 -10.85 -40.64 8.19
N GLU A 1140 -11.93 -40.79 7.42
CA GLU A 1140 -12.96 -41.82 7.62
C GLU A 1140 -12.37 -43.23 7.48
N GLN A 1141 -11.51 -43.47 6.48
CA GLN A 1141 -10.81 -44.75 6.32
C GLN A 1141 -9.91 -45.07 7.51
N VAL A 1142 -9.12 -44.11 8.02
CA VAL A 1142 -8.30 -44.32 9.24
C VAL A 1142 -9.17 -44.71 10.43
N LEU A 1143 -10.33 -44.06 10.63
CA LEU A 1143 -11.24 -44.42 11.73
C LEU A 1143 -11.93 -45.79 11.58
N ALA A 1144 -11.95 -46.35 10.37
CA ALA A 1144 -12.50 -47.67 10.09
C ALA A 1144 -11.48 -48.81 10.31
N LEU A 1145 -10.18 -48.48 10.45
CA LEU A 1145 -9.14 -49.43 10.79
C LEU A 1145 -9.19 -49.77 12.29
N ASP A 1146 -9.21 -51.06 12.62
CA ASP A 1146 -9.18 -51.50 14.01
C ASP A 1146 -7.81 -51.19 14.65
N GLY A 1147 -7.82 -50.67 15.87
CA GLY A 1147 -6.62 -50.22 16.58
C GLY A 1147 -5.98 -48.90 16.10
N ALA A 1148 -6.52 -48.22 15.09
CA ALA A 1148 -5.96 -46.96 14.58
C ALA A 1148 -6.53 -45.71 15.28
N GLU A 1149 -5.70 -44.68 15.48
CA GLU A 1149 -6.10 -43.38 16.06
C GLU A 1149 -5.47 -42.22 15.27
N LEU A 1150 -6.29 -41.28 14.80
CA LEU A 1150 -5.82 -40.03 14.19
C LEU A 1150 -5.12 -39.13 15.21
N LEU A 1151 -3.99 -38.56 14.82
CA LEU A 1151 -3.17 -37.69 15.67
C LEU A 1151 -3.20 -36.24 15.18
N TYR A 1152 -3.02 -36.03 13.88
CA TYR A 1152 -2.95 -34.71 13.25
C TYR A 1152 -3.31 -34.81 11.76
N CYS A 1153 -3.82 -33.73 11.18
CA CYS A 1153 -3.84 -33.56 9.72
C CYS A 1153 -3.48 -32.13 9.34
N ASP A 1154 -2.87 -31.96 8.17
CA ASP A 1154 -2.61 -30.65 7.56
C ASP A 1154 -2.73 -30.72 6.04
N THR A 1155 -3.81 -30.11 5.54
CA THR A 1155 -4.15 -29.84 4.14
C THR A 1155 -4.26 -31.08 3.25
N ASP A 1156 -3.14 -31.72 2.93
CA ASP A 1156 -2.98 -32.94 2.15
C ASP A 1156 -2.41 -34.11 2.97
N SER A 1157 -1.92 -33.88 4.20
CA SER A 1157 -1.29 -34.91 5.04
C SER A 1157 -2.15 -35.39 6.21
N ILE A 1158 -1.99 -36.68 6.57
CA ILE A 1158 -2.60 -37.33 7.75
C ILE A 1158 -1.52 -38.06 8.57
N TYR A 1159 -1.62 -37.90 9.88
CA TYR A 1159 -0.85 -38.63 10.89
C TYR A 1159 -1.80 -39.51 11.70
N TYR A 1160 -1.49 -40.78 11.79
CA TYR A 1160 -2.22 -41.73 12.63
C TYR A 1160 -1.26 -42.73 13.27
N VAL A 1161 -1.59 -43.20 14.47
CA VAL A 1161 -0.97 -44.39 15.06
C VAL A 1161 -1.73 -45.63 14.59
N ASN A 1162 -1.01 -46.71 14.37
CA ASN A 1162 -1.54 -48.03 14.06
C ASN A 1162 -0.69 -49.13 14.72
N LYS A 1163 -1.18 -50.36 14.78
CA LYS A 1163 -0.36 -51.52 15.16
C LYS A 1163 0.64 -51.84 14.05
N MET A 1164 1.86 -52.21 14.44
CA MET A 1164 2.93 -52.55 13.50
C MET A 1164 2.52 -53.71 12.59
N GLY A 1165 2.52 -53.47 11.27
CA GLY A 1165 2.06 -54.45 10.29
C GLY A 1165 0.54 -54.69 10.27
N GLY A 1166 -0.24 -53.84 10.93
CA GLY A 1166 -1.70 -53.84 10.86
C GLY A 1166 -2.24 -53.36 9.51
N PRO A 1167 -3.56 -53.48 9.27
CA PRO A 1167 -4.18 -52.98 8.06
C PRO A 1167 -4.00 -51.46 7.97
N CYS A 1168 -3.57 -50.97 6.81
CA CYS A 1168 -3.29 -49.55 6.57
C CYS A 1168 -4.26 -48.96 5.54
N VAL A 1169 -4.35 -47.63 5.50
CA VAL A 1169 -5.03 -46.91 4.40
C VAL A 1169 -4.36 -47.28 3.06
N PRO A 1170 -5.10 -47.47 1.95
CA PRO A 1170 -4.50 -47.76 0.65
C PRO A 1170 -3.47 -46.70 0.22
N GLU A 1171 -2.22 -47.14 0.01
CA GLU A 1171 -1.12 -46.29 -0.45
C GLU A 1171 -0.88 -46.43 -1.95
N GLY A 1172 -0.39 -45.37 -2.59
CA GLY A 1172 0.00 -45.39 -4.01
C GLY A 1172 0.62 -44.08 -4.50
N GLU A 1173 1.23 -44.14 -5.69
CA GLU A 1173 1.98 -43.04 -6.30
C GLU A 1173 1.13 -42.14 -7.23
N ALA A 1174 -0.12 -42.51 -7.50
CA ALA A 1174 -0.97 -41.79 -8.44
C ALA A 1174 -1.64 -40.56 -7.81
N LEU A 1175 -2.07 -39.64 -8.67
CA LEU A 1175 -2.69 -38.38 -8.32
C LEU A 1175 -3.94 -38.59 -7.44
N GLY A 1176 -3.95 -37.99 -6.25
CA GLY A 1176 -5.03 -38.14 -5.27
C GLY A 1176 -4.96 -39.40 -4.38
N GLN A 1177 -3.98 -40.29 -4.59
CA GLN A 1177 -3.66 -41.37 -3.66
C GLN A 1177 -2.82 -40.88 -2.49
N MET A 1178 -2.80 -41.64 -1.40
CA MET A 1178 -1.95 -41.41 -0.24
C MET A 1178 -0.57 -42.02 -0.44
N LYS A 1179 0.50 -41.26 -0.20
CA LYS A 1179 1.89 -41.73 -0.24
C LYS A 1179 2.56 -41.52 1.10
N ARG A 1180 3.32 -42.51 1.57
CA ARG A 1180 4.11 -42.39 2.81
C ARG A 1180 5.21 -41.34 2.68
N GLU A 1181 5.20 -40.31 3.53
CA GLU A 1181 6.14 -39.17 3.46
C GLU A 1181 7.51 -39.52 4.10
N GLN A 1182 7.51 -40.44 5.08
CA GLN A 1182 8.71 -40.86 5.82
C GLN A 1182 8.68 -42.36 6.13
N ALA A 1183 9.83 -43.03 6.01
CA ALA A 1183 10.00 -44.39 6.53
C ALA A 1183 10.16 -44.34 8.07
N ASN A 1184 9.44 -45.24 8.75
CA ASN A 1184 9.37 -45.49 10.19
C ASN A 1184 10.53 -44.91 11.03
N THR A 1185 10.33 -43.72 11.63
CA THR A 1185 11.40 -43.04 12.39
C THR A 1185 10.99 -42.47 13.75
N ASN A 1186 9.70 -42.25 14.04
CA ASN A 1186 9.27 -41.66 15.31
C ASN A 1186 8.34 -42.59 16.12
N ARG A 1187 8.84 -43.07 17.27
CA ARG A 1187 8.02 -43.67 18.35
C ARG A 1187 7.27 -42.62 19.21
N HIS A 1188 7.30 -41.36 18.79
CA HIS A 1188 6.84 -40.23 19.57
C HIS A 1188 6.38 -39.07 18.68
N LEU A 1189 5.25 -38.45 19.03
CA LEU A 1189 4.77 -37.20 18.46
C LEU A 1189 4.70 -36.15 19.57
N THR A 1190 5.43 -35.04 19.43
CA THR A 1190 5.37 -33.92 20.37
C THR A 1190 4.57 -32.73 19.82
N TYR A 1191 4.16 -31.86 20.74
CA TYR A 1191 3.68 -30.52 20.41
C TYR A 1191 4.70 -29.69 19.58
N GLN A 1192 6.01 -29.95 19.71
CA GLN A 1192 7.02 -29.27 18.88
C GLN A 1192 6.97 -29.74 17.42
N ASP A 1193 6.69 -31.02 17.17
CA ASP A 1193 6.57 -31.55 15.80
C ASP A 1193 5.33 -31.00 15.10
N VAL A 1194 4.21 -30.87 15.84
CA VAL A 1194 2.99 -30.19 15.38
C VAL A 1194 3.25 -28.71 15.11
N SER A 1195 3.81 -27.98 16.09
CA SER A 1195 4.01 -26.51 15.96
C SER A 1195 5.06 -26.11 14.91
N ARG A 1196 6.03 -26.98 14.58
CA ARG A 1196 7.02 -26.71 13.51
C ARG A 1196 6.43 -26.76 12.09
N ARG A 1197 5.28 -27.41 11.89
CA ARG A 1197 4.58 -27.41 10.59
C ARG A 1197 3.55 -26.26 10.47
N GLU A 1198 3.10 -25.67 11.58
CA GLU A 1198 2.22 -24.49 11.60
C GLU A 1198 2.92 -23.11 11.31
N HIS A 1199 4.19 -23.09 10.85
CA HIS A 1199 5.00 -21.86 10.69
C HIS A 1199 5.63 -21.66 9.30
#